data_AF-L5LAK4-F1
#
_entry.id   AF-L5LAK4-F1
#
_cell.length_a   1.000
_cell.length_b   1.000
_cell.length_c   1.000
_cell.angle_alpha   90.00
_cell.angle_beta   90.00
_cell.angle_gamma   90.00
#
_symmetry.space_group_name_H-M   'P 1'
#
loop_
_entity.id
_entity.type
_entity.pdbx_description
1 polymer ?
#
loop_
_entity_poly.entity_id
_entity_poly.type
_entity_poly.pdbx_seq_one_letter_code
_entity_poly.pdbx_strand_id
1 'polypeptide(L)'
;GLYDKCSYTSRDRGWVVGIHTISDQGNRDPRYFFSLKTDRARQVTTINAHQSYLPGQWVFLAATYDGRLMKLYVNGAQVATSGDQVGGIFSPLTQKCKVLMLGGSTLNHNYRGYIERFSLWKVARTQREVLLDMETHGLHTPLPQLLLQENWDNVKRTWSPMKDGHSPQVEFSGAHSFLLDTTLEPPLCGQTLCDNAQVIASYNQLPRFRRPKVVRYRVVNLHDDGHENPTVSRQQIELQHQQLAEAFQPYNISWELEVLEVSNSSLRHRLILANCDISKIGDENCDPECNHTLTGHDGGDCRHLRHPAFMKKQQNGVCDMDCNYERFNFDGGECCDPDITDVTQTCFDPDSPHRAYLDVNELKNILRLDGTTHLNIFFANSSEEELAGVATWPWDKEALMPLAVPGHTHTMIHEIGHSLGLYHIFRGISEIQSCSDPCMETEPSFETGDLCSDTNPAPKYKFCGDPGPGNDTCGFHSFFDTPYNNFMSYADDDCTDSFTPNQVARMHCYLDLVYQGWQPSKKPAPVALAPQIVGHTTDSVTLEWFPPIDGHFFERELGSACDLCLEGRILVQYAFNASSPMPCGPSGHWSPREAEGHPDVEQPCKSSVRTWSPNSAVNPHTVPPACPEPQGCYLELEFHYPLVPESLTVWVTFVSTDWDSSGAVNDIKLLTTTGKNISLGPQNVFCDVPLTIKLRDVGEEVYGIQIYTLDEHLEIDAAMLTSIADSPLCLACKPLQYKVVRDPPLQVDVASILHLNRRFTDMDLSLGSVYQYWVITISGGEEGEPSPAAVYTHGSGYCGDGIIQKGQGEECDDMNKINGDGCSLFCQQEVSFNCIDSTYSAADG
;
A
#
# COMPACT_ATOMS: atom_id res chain seq x y z
N GLY A 1 -29.35 -6.42 7.86
CA GLY A 1 -30.11 -7.62 7.47
C GLY A 1 -31.48 -7.66 8.10
N LEU A 2 -32.34 -8.59 7.69
CA LEU A 2 -33.71 -8.78 8.18
C LEU A 2 -33.78 -9.99 9.10
N TYR A 3 -34.25 -9.79 10.34
CA TYR A 3 -34.30 -10.83 11.37
C TYR A 3 -35.72 -11.07 11.90
N ASP A 4 -35.90 -12.25 12.48
CA ASP A 4 -37.13 -12.64 13.18
C ASP A 4 -37.11 -12.15 14.64
N LYS A 5 -38.03 -11.26 15.00
CA LYS A 5 -38.19 -10.73 16.37
C LYS A 5 -38.50 -11.84 17.39
N CYS A 6 -39.14 -12.91 16.95
CA CYS A 6 -39.55 -14.05 17.75
C CYS A 6 -38.40 -15.06 17.95
N SER A 7 -37.21 -14.84 17.36
CA SER A 7 -35.99 -15.65 17.58
C SER A 7 -34.73 -14.79 17.45
N TYR A 8 -34.74 -13.61 18.07
CA TYR A 8 -33.68 -12.59 17.94
C TYR A 8 -32.29 -13.05 18.44
N THR A 9 -32.23 -14.11 19.24
CA THR A 9 -30.99 -14.61 19.89
C THR A 9 -30.16 -15.58 19.04
N SER A 10 -30.71 -16.17 17.98
CA SER A 10 -29.95 -17.04 17.07
C SER A 10 -29.75 -16.33 15.74
N ARG A 11 -28.50 -16.08 15.32
CA ARG A 11 -28.16 -15.48 14.01
C ARG A 11 -28.70 -16.28 12.81
N ASP A 12 -29.19 -17.49 13.06
CA ASP A 12 -29.52 -18.49 12.07
C ASP A 12 -30.96 -18.37 11.53
N ARG A 13 -31.58 -17.19 11.44
CA ARG A 13 -32.91 -17.06 10.83
C ARG A 13 -33.07 -15.75 10.07
N GLY A 14 -33.71 -15.83 8.90
CA GLY A 14 -33.92 -14.67 8.03
C GLY A 14 -32.79 -14.55 7.02
N TRP A 15 -32.41 -13.31 6.71
CA TRP A 15 -31.38 -13.03 5.73
C TRP A 15 -30.51 -11.84 6.11
N VAL A 16 -29.26 -11.88 5.70
CA VAL A 16 -28.25 -10.87 6.01
C VAL A 16 -27.40 -10.63 4.79
N VAL A 17 -27.22 -9.36 4.45
CA VAL A 17 -26.23 -8.89 3.48
C VAL A 17 -25.30 -7.95 4.25
N GLY A 18 -24.00 -8.05 4.03
CA GLY A 18 -23.01 -7.23 4.71
C GLY A 18 -21.58 -7.63 4.38
N ILE A 19 -20.66 -7.32 5.29
CA ILE A 19 -19.22 -7.63 5.20
C ILE A 19 -18.85 -8.55 6.38
N HIS A 20 -18.10 -9.62 6.15
CA HIS A 20 -17.52 -10.47 7.20
C HIS A 20 -16.15 -11.03 6.81
N THR A 21 -15.37 -11.51 7.78
CA THR A 21 -14.10 -12.21 7.57
C THR A 21 -14.29 -13.71 7.38
N ILE A 22 -13.58 -14.32 6.41
CA ILE A 22 -13.75 -15.74 6.04
C ILE A 22 -12.74 -16.67 6.74
N SER A 23 -11.61 -16.15 7.23
CA SER A 23 -10.51 -16.96 7.79
C SER A 23 -10.85 -17.69 9.10
N ASP A 24 -10.41 -18.95 9.23
CA ASP A 24 -10.45 -19.76 10.46
C ASP A 24 -9.69 -19.13 11.64
N GLN A 25 -8.81 -18.15 11.39
CA GLN A 25 -8.07 -17.37 12.40
C GLN A 25 -8.73 -16.03 12.76
N GLY A 26 -9.96 -15.77 12.30
CA GLY A 26 -10.86 -14.73 12.83
C GLY A 26 -10.69 -13.30 12.28
N ASN A 27 -9.50 -12.89 11.84
CA ASN A 27 -9.21 -11.47 11.54
C ASN A 27 -8.56 -11.23 10.16
N ARG A 28 -8.92 -12.01 9.14
CA ARG A 28 -8.35 -11.83 7.79
C ARG A 28 -9.41 -11.97 6.71
N ASP A 29 -9.21 -11.23 5.62
CA ASP A 29 -9.96 -11.29 4.36
C ASP A 29 -11.45 -10.94 4.53
N PRO A 30 -11.77 -9.65 4.76
CA PRO A 30 -13.15 -9.20 4.80
C PRO A 30 -13.76 -9.30 3.41
N ARG A 31 -14.97 -9.87 3.27
CA ARG A 31 -15.67 -9.99 1.99
C ARG A 31 -17.15 -9.61 2.10
N TYR A 32 -17.72 -9.17 0.98
CA TYR A 32 -19.17 -9.05 0.87
C TYR A 32 -19.82 -10.43 0.91
N PHE A 33 -20.93 -10.55 1.62
CA PHE A 33 -21.63 -11.82 1.75
C PHE A 33 -23.15 -11.66 1.72
N PHE A 34 -23.81 -12.77 1.37
CA PHE A 34 -25.23 -12.98 1.53
C PHE A 34 -25.51 -14.29 2.27
N SER A 35 -26.08 -14.19 3.47
CA SER A 35 -26.55 -15.33 4.24
C SER A 35 -28.07 -15.41 4.21
N LEU A 36 -28.61 -16.61 4.00
CA LEU A 36 -30.03 -16.89 4.00
C LEU A 36 -30.31 -18.20 4.74
N LYS A 37 -31.36 -18.19 5.56
CA LYS A 37 -32.01 -19.43 6.01
C LYS A 37 -33.51 -19.33 5.83
N THR A 38 -34.01 -20.16 4.93
CA THR A 38 -35.45 -20.38 4.74
C THR A 38 -36.06 -21.11 5.94
N ASP A 39 -37.36 -20.97 6.13
CA ASP A 39 -38.08 -21.54 7.28
C ASP A 39 -37.94 -23.07 7.38
N ARG A 40 -37.76 -23.75 6.24
CA ARG A 40 -37.60 -25.22 6.16
C ARG A 40 -36.14 -25.69 6.15
N ALA A 41 -35.17 -24.79 6.00
CA ALA A 41 -33.77 -25.15 5.96
C ALA A 41 -33.22 -25.47 7.35
N ARG A 42 -32.39 -26.52 7.44
CA ARG A 42 -31.74 -26.94 8.70
C ARG A 42 -30.58 -26.02 9.07
N GLN A 43 -29.84 -25.55 8.07
CA GLN A 43 -28.64 -24.73 8.23
C GLN A 43 -28.76 -23.44 7.41
N VAL A 44 -28.03 -22.41 7.84
CA VAL A 44 -27.80 -21.19 7.05
C VAL A 44 -26.95 -21.56 5.83
N THR A 45 -27.27 -20.98 4.68
CA THR A 45 -26.35 -20.93 3.54
C THR A 45 -25.80 -19.53 3.44
N THR A 46 -24.49 -19.43 3.31
CA THR A 46 -23.77 -18.16 3.11
C THR A 46 -23.00 -18.26 1.80
N ILE A 47 -23.18 -17.27 0.94
CA ILE A 47 -22.38 -17.08 -0.27
C ILE A 47 -21.57 -15.80 -0.13
N ASN A 48 -20.32 -15.83 -0.60
CA ASN A 48 -19.36 -14.73 -0.45
C ASN A 48 -18.91 -14.25 -1.83
N ALA A 49 -18.55 -12.98 -1.93
CA ALA A 49 -17.85 -12.45 -3.09
C ALA A 49 -16.47 -13.12 -3.25
N HIS A 50 -15.99 -13.20 -4.50
CA HIS A 50 -14.68 -13.78 -4.83
C HIS A 50 -13.53 -12.87 -4.41
N GLN A 51 -13.73 -11.54 -4.43
CA GLN A 51 -12.74 -10.56 -4.01
C GLN A 51 -12.91 -10.08 -2.56
N SER A 52 -11.80 -9.59 -2.01
CA SER A 52 -11.73 -8.91 -0.73
C SER A 52 -12.47 -7.57 -0.77
N TYR A 53 -12.98 -7.15 0.38
CA TYR A 53 -13.62 -5.86 0.60
C TYR A 53 -12.58 -4.75 0.57
N LEU A 54 -12.82 -3.73 -0.24
CA LEU A 54 -11.99 -2.54 -0.36
C LEU A 54 -12.67 -1.34 0.32
N PRO A 55 -12.03 -0.71 1.32
CA PRO A 55 -12.58 0.49 1.97
C PRO A 55 -12.44 1.73 1.06
N GLY A 56 -13.31 2.73 1.28
CA GLY A 56 -13.20 4.03 0.60
C GLY A 56 -13.86 4.11 -0.79
N GLN A 57 -14.38 3.00 -1.31
CA GLN A 57 -15.07 2.96 -2.62
C GLN A 57 -16.60 2.87 -2.45
N TRP A 58 -17.34 3.42 -3.42
CA TRP A 58 -18.77 3.20 -3.53
C TRP A 58 -19.02 1.85 -4.21
N VAL A 59 -19.85 1.01 -3.60
CA VAL A 59 -20.20 -0.31 -4.16
C VAL A 59 -21.70 -0.46 -4.23
N PHE A 60 -22.20 -0.86 -5.40
CA PHE A 60 -23.60 -1.25 -5.56
C PHE A 60 -23.78 -2.72 -5.19
N LEU A 61 -24.35 -2.97 -4.01
CA LEU A 61 -24.53 -4.32 -3.47
C LEU A 61 -26.00 -4.76 -3.56
N ALA A 62 -26.26 -5.88 -4.25
CA ALA A 62 -27.60 -6.44 -4.36
C ALA A 62 -27.62 -7.95 -4.07
N ALA A 63 -28.74 -8.44 -3.53
CA ALA A 63 -28.95 -9.86 -3.30
C ALA A 63 -30.37 -10.25 -3.69
N THR A 64 -30.54 -11.39 -4.35
CA THR A 64 -31.85 -11.88 -4.80
C THR A 64 -32.09 -13.32 -4.37
N TYR A 65 -33.37 -13.64 -4.13
CA TYR A 65 -33.79 -15.01 -3.82
C TYR A 65 -35.18 -15.26 -4.42
N ASP A 66 -35.28 -16.23 -5.34
CA ASP A 66 -36.52 -16.53 -6.07
C ASP A 66 -37.34 -17.68 -5.44
N GLY A 67 -36.90 -18.22 -4.31
CA GLY A 67 -37.48 -19.41 -3.67
C GLY A 67 -36.72 -20.71 -3.96
N ARG A 68 -35.70 -20.67 -4.82
CA ARG A 68 -34.83 -21.80 -5.16
C ARG A 68 -33.35 -21.40 -5.25
N LEU A 69 -33.06 -20.26 -5.86
CA LEU A 69 -31.71 -19.77 -6.08
C LEU A 69 -31.50 -18.48 -5.29
N MET A 70 -30.44 -18.43 -4.51
CA MET A 70 -29.92 -17.21 -3.90
C MET A 70 -28.74 -16.69 -4.72
N LYS A 71 -28.70 -15.39 -4.98
CA LYS A 71 -27.68 -14.73 -5.78
C LYS A 71 -27.17 -13.48 -5.09
N LEU A 72 -25.87 -13.21 -5.23
CA LEU A 72 -25.19 -12.01 -4.75
C LEU A 72 -24.62 -11.27 -5.96
N TYR A 73 -24.80 -9.95 -5.96
CA TYR A 73 -24.32 -9.05 -7.01
C TYR A 73 -23.50 -7.93 -6.39
N VAL A 74 -22.37 -7.62 -6.99
CA VAL A 74 -21.48 -6.50 -6.65
C VAL A 74 -21.34 -5.67 -7.92
N ASN A 75 -21.51 -4.35 -7.84
CA ASN A 75 -21.46 -3.41 -8.98
C ASN A 75 -22.32 -3.82 -10.19
N GLY A 76 -23.40 -4.54 -9.92
CA GLY A 76 -24.33 -5.04 -10.93
C GLY A 76 -23.97 -6.42 -11.47
N ALA A 77 -22.72 -6.88 -11.38
CA ALA A 77 -22.30 -8.22 -11.80
C ALA A 77 -22.68 -9.29 -10.77
N GLN A 78 -23.06 -10.48 -11.25
CA GLN A 78 -23.37 -11.62 -10.37
C GLN A 78 -22.06 -12.27 -9.89
N VAL A 79 -21.75 -12.18 -8.59
CA VAL A 79 -20.49 -12.72 -8.02
C VAL A 79 -20.64 -14.07 -7.35
N ALA A 80 -21.84 -14.44 -6.90
CA ALA A 80 -22.08 -15.74 -6.28
C ALA A 80 -23.52 -16.22 -6.43
N THR A 81 -23.71 -17.54 -6.43
CA THR A 81 -25.02 -18.19 -6.50
C THR A 81 -25.05 -19.50 -5.70
N SER A 82 -26.19 -19.85 -5.09
CA SER A 82 -26.40 -21.15 -4.45
C SER A 82 -27.86 -21.61 -4.58
N GLY A 83 -28.05 -22.92 -4.69
CA GLY A 83 -29.36 -23.59 -4.70
C GLY A 83 -29.71 -24.33 -3.41
N ASP A 84 -28.94 -24.16 -2.33
CA ASP A 84 -29.08 -24.96 -1.10
C ASP A 84 -30.32 -24.58 -0.27
N GLN A 85 -30.87 -23.39 -0.51
CA GLN A 85 -32.03 -22.85 0.19
C GLN A 85 -33.31 -23.03 -0.64
N VAL A 86 -34.35 -23.63 -0.06
CA VAL A 86 -35.59 -23.94 -0.79
C VAL A 86 -36.84 -23.47 -0.04
N GLY A 87 -37.76 -22.84 -0.78
CA GLY A 87 -39.08 -22.45 -0.30
C GLY A 87 -39.14 -21.01 0.22
N GLY A 88 -40.22 -20.69 0.93
CA GLY A 88 -40.40 -19.34 1.47
C GLY A 88 -39.39 -19.01 2.57
N ILE A 89 -38.86 -17.79 2.55
CA ILE A 89 -38.01 -17.25 3.63
C ILE A 89 -38.76 -17.35 4.97
N PHE A 90 -40.07 -17.07 4.97
CA PHE A 90 -40.92 -17.08 6.15
C PHE A 90 -42.15 -17.96 5.94
N SER A 91 -42.46 -18.80 6.93
CA SER A 91 -43.76 -19.49 7.01
C SER A 91 -44.89 -18.51 7.35
N PRO A 92 -46.16 -18.88 7.09
CA PRO A 92 -47.32 -18.09 7.50
C PRO A 92 -47.34 -17.74 9.00
N LEU A 93 -46.70 -18.55 9.85
CA LEU A 93 -46.55 -18.32 11.28
C LEU A 93 -45.49 -17.25 11.57
N THR A 94 -44.33 -17.32 10.92
CA THR A 94 -43.22 -16.42 11.18
C THR A 94 -43.36 -15.07 10.47
N GLN A 95 -44.20 -14.96 9.44
CA GLN A 95 -44.47 -13.70 8.71
C GLN A 95 -44.90 -12.51 9.59
N LYS A 96 -45.42 -12.74 10.79
CA LYS A 96 -45.91 -11.67 11.69
C LYS A 96 -44.84 -11.02 12.58
N CYS A 97 -43.63 -11.60 12.70
CA CYS A 97 -42.59 -11.13 13.64
C CYS A 97 -41.29 -10.66 12.93
N LYS A 98 -41.26 -9.55 12.18
CA LYS A 98 -40.03 -9.13 11.44
C LYS A 98 -39.52 -7.75 11.81
N VAL A 99 -38.19 -7.59 11.79
CA VAL A 99 -37.48 -6.30 11.92
C VAL A 99 -36.40 -6.22 10.88
N LEU A 100 -36.46 -5.16 10.09
CA LEU A 100 -35.38 -4.78 9.19
C LEU A 100 -34.38 -3.94 9.97
N MET A 101 -33.12 -4.37 9.98
CA MET A 101 -32.01 -3.64 10.56
C MET A 101 -31.03 -3.23 9.46
N LEU A 102 -30.56 -2.00 9.55
CA LEU A 102 -29.55 -1.43 8.67
C LEU A 102 -28.51 -0.69 9.51
N GLY A 103 -27.27 -0.62 9.02
CA GLY A 103 -26.21 0.17 9.67
C GLY A 103 -25.48 -0.54 10.81
N GLY A 104 -25.54 -1.87 10.91
CA GLY A 104 -24.78 -2.62 11.92
C GLY A 104 -25.24 -4.05 12.15
N SER A 105 -24.68 -4.68 13.18
CA SER A 105 -24.99 -6.04 13.61
C SER A 105 -25.83 -6.06 14.89
N THR A 106 -26.43 -7.23 15.19
CA THR A 106 -27.13 -7.50 16.45
C THR A 106 -26.18 -7.63 17.64
N LEU A 107 -24.87 -7.81 17.41
CA LEU A 107 -23.80 -7.91 18.39
C LEU A 107 -23.19 -6.55 18.78
N ASN A 108 -23.96 -5.47 18.64
CA ASN A 108 -23.51 -4.13 18.96
C ASN A 108 -22.45 -3.50 18.03
N HIS A 109 -22.03 -4.15 16.95
CA HIS A 109 -21.18 -3.51 15.93
C HIS A 109 -21.99 -2.52 15.07
N ASN A 110 -21.41 -1.38 14.72
CA ASN A 110 -22.01 -0.37 13.85
C ASN A 110 -21.27 -0.35 12.50
N TYR A 111 -22.00 -0.13 11.42
CA TYR A 111 -21.39 0.06 10.11
C TYR A 111 -20.74 1.44 10.03
N ARG A 112 -19.48 1.48 9.62
CA ARG A 112 -18.69 2.70 9.41
C ARG A 112 -18.58 2.96 7.92
N GLY A 113 -19.46 3.80 7.39
CA GLY A 113 -19.53 4.12 5.97
C GLY A 113 -20.82 4.86 5.60
N TYR A 114 -21.04 5.07 4.31
CA TYR A 114 -22.21 5.74 3.78
C TYR A 114 -23.13 4.74 3.09
N ILE A 115 -24.43 5.00 3.17
CA ILE A 115 -25.43 4.29 2.37
C ILE A 115 -26.16 5.37 1.60
N GLU A 116 -25.98 5.42 0.28
CA GLU A 116 -26.63 6.43 -0.55
C GLU A 116 -28.12 6.12 -0.69
N ARG A 117 -28.48 4.86 -0.94
CA ARG A 117 -29.85 4.43 -1.23
C ARG A 117 -30.10 3.01 -0.76
N PHE A 118 -31.36 2.69 -0.51
CA PHE A 118 -31.78 1.33 -0.17
C PHE A 118 -33.12 1.01 -0.83
N SER A 119 -33.19 -0.12 -1.50
CA SER A 119 -34.42 -0.62 -2.14
C SER A 119 -34.68 -2.07 -1.72
N LEU A 120 -35.93 -2.39 -1.40
CA LEU A 120 -36.38 -3.74 -1.08
C LEU A 120 -37.54 -4.12 -1.99
N TRP A 121 -37.40 -5.24 -2.69
CA TRP A 121 -38.38 -5.73 -3.66
C TRP A 121 -39.13 -6.96 -3.13
N LYS A 122 -40.37 -7.14 -3.56
CA LYS A 122 -41.17 -8.34 -3.28
C LYS A 122 -40.77 -9.53 -4.14
N VAL A 123 -40.12 -9.27 -5.27
CA VAL A 123 -39.71 -10.27 -6.26
C VAL A 123 -38.19 -10.28 -6.38
N ALA A 124 -37.64 -11.43 -6.78
CA ALA A 124 -36.24 -11.50 -7.20
C ALA A 124 -36.06 -10.69 -8.48
N ARG A 125 -35.10 -9.76 -8.48
CA ARG A 125 -34.71 -8.98 -9.67
C ARG A 125 -33.83 -9.83 -10.58
N THR A 126 -33.97 -9.63 -11.89
CA THR A 126 -33.07 -10.21 -12.90
C THR A 126 -31.77 -9.40 -13.02
N GLN A 127 -30.71 -9.97 -13.60
CA GLN A 127 -29.44 -9.27 -13.85
C GLN A 127 -29.63 -7.91 -14.52
N ARG A 128 -30.39 -7.89 -15.63
CA ARG A 128 -30.68 -6.66 -16.38
C ARG A 128 -31.40 -5.61 -15.54
N GLU A 129 -32.31 -6.04 -14.68
CA GLU A 129 -33.02 -5.14 -13.77
C GLU A 129 -32.13 -4.60 -12.67
N VAL A 130 -31.20 -5.39 -12.14
CA VAL A 130 -30.20 -4.95 -11.15
C VAL A 130 -29.30 -3.87 -11.74
N LEU A 131 -28.84 -4.04 -12.98
CA LEU A 131 -28.05 -3.03 -13.71
C LEU A 131 -28.84 -1.74 -13.98
N LEU A 132 -30.10 -1.86 -14.42
CA LEU A 132 -31.00 -0.70 -14.55
C LEU A 132 -31.23 0.01 -13.21
N ASP A 133 -31.39 -0.74 -12.12
CA ASP A 133 -31.55 -0.18 -10.78
C ASP A 133 -30.28 0.57 -10.33
N MET A 134 -29.10 0.11 -10.76
CA MET A 134 -27.81 0.78 -10.54
C MET A 134 -27.68 2.08 -11.34
N GLU A 135 -27.86 2.04 -12.67
CA GLU A 135 -27.76 3.21 -13.56
C GLU A 135 -28.75 4.32 -13.22
N THR A 136 -30.00 3.95 -12.93
CA THR A 136 -31.04 4.93 -12.56
C THR A 136 -30.86 5.45 -11.14
N HIS A 137 -29.86 4.96 -10.41
CA HIS A 137 -29.72 5.08 -8.96
C HIS A 137 -31.07 4.78 -8.26
N GLY A 138 -31.87 3.87 -8.81
CA GLY A 138 -33.19 3.52 -8.31
C GLY A 138 -34.26 4.62 -8.41
N LEU A 139 -34.11 5.70 -9.19
CA LEU A 139 -35.18 6.69 -9.43
C LEU A 139 -36.31 6.07 -10.27
N HIS A 140 -37.12 5.25 -9.61
CA HIS A 140 -38.28 4.60 -10.20
C HIS A 140 -39.54 5.40 -9.91
N THR A 141 -40.38 5.62 -10.93
CA THR A 141 -41.80 5.84 -10.69
C THR A 141 -42.35 4.63 -9.92
N PRO A 142 -43.24 4.80 -8.92
CA PRO A 142 -43.60 3.72 -7.99
C PRO A 142 -44.11 2.47 -8.72
N LEU A 143 -43.27 1.44 -8.76
CA LEU A 143 -43.57 0.14 -9.37
C LEU A 143 -44.32 -0.74 -8.35
N PRO A 144 -45.33 -1.53 -8.76
CA PRO A 144 -46.16 -2.34 -7.84
C PRO A 144 -45.41 -3.39 -7.01
N GLN A 145 -44.18 -3.72 -7.39
CA GLN A 145 -43.37 -4.78 -6.79
C GLN A 145 -42.32 -4.25 -5.80
N LEU A 146 -42.12 -2.94 -5.73
CA LEU A 146 -41.21 -2.28 -4.81
C LEU A 146 -41.88 -2.16 -3.44
N LEU A 147 -41.27 -2.73 -2.39
CA LEU A 147 -41.81 -2.72 -1.03
C LEU A 147 -41.36 -1.51 -0.23
N LEU A 148 -40.07 -1.20 -0.31
CA LEU A 148 -39.45 -0.07 0.38
C LEU A 148 -38.41 0.56 -0.52
N GLN A 149 -38.34 1.87 -0.50
CA GLN A 149 -37.28 2.65 -1.12
C GLN A 149 -36.95 3.82 -0.21
N GLU A 150 -35.68 3.95 0.13
CA GLU A 150 -35.15 5.01 0.98
C GLU A 150 -34.12 5.84 0.22
N ASN A 151 -34.35 7.14 0.22
CA ASN A 151 -33.41 8.17 -0.25
C ASN A 151 -32.85 9.02 0.91
N TRP A 152 -33.14 8.61 2.15
CA TRP A 152 -32.70 9.21 3.41
C TRP A 152 -33.16 10.65 3.70
N ASP A 153 -34.01 11.29 2.90
CA ASP A 153 -34.48 12.67 3.15
C ASP A 153 -35.18 12.84 4.51
N ASN A 154 -35.80 11.77 5.05
CA ASN A 154 -36.60 11.81 6.28
C ASN A 154 -36.32 10.62 7.23
N VAL A 155 -35.05 10.22 7.41
CA VAL A 155 -34.67 9.02 8.19
C VAL A 155 -35.34 8.94 9.56
N LYS A 156 -35.39 10.05 10.31
CA LYS A 156 -35.97 10.10 11.67
C LYS A 156 -37.48 9.77 11.72
N ARG A 157 -38.19 9.84 10.60
CA ARG A 157 -39.61 9.47 10.52
C ARG A 157 -39.82 8.01 10.14
N THR A 158 -38.93 7.44 9.32
CA THR A 158 -39.09 6.09 8.78
C THR A 158 -38.34 5.03 9.59
N TRP A 159 -37.25 5.42 10.25
CA TRP A 159 -36.37 4.52 11.00
C TRP A 159 -36.26 4.94 12.46
N SER A 160 -36.15 3.94 13.34
CA SER A 160 -35.89 4.13 14.77
C SER A 160 -34.52 3.57 15.14
N PRO A 161 -33.71 4.28 15.95
CA PRO A 161 -32.46 3.74 16.46
C PRO A 161 -32.74 2.52 17.33
N MET A 162 -32.00 1.45 17.10
CA MET A 162 -32.19 0.19 17.83
C MET A 162 -31.35 0.10 19.13
N LYS A 163 -30.26 0.86 19.20
CA LYS A 163 -29.32 0.94 20.32
C LYS A 163 -29.42 2.34 20.94
N ASP A 164 -28.78 2.56 22.09
CA ASP A 164 -28.68 3.89 22.77
C ASP A 164 -27.87 4.95 21.99
N GLY A 165 -27.66 4.74 20.69
CA GLY A 165 -26.89 5.61 19.79
C GLY A 165 -27.73 6.66 19.06
N HIS A 166 -27.05 7.69 18.58
CA HIS A 166 -27.62 8.73 17.72
C HIS A 166 -28.14 8.13 16.41
N SER A 167 -29.21 8.72 15.84
CA SER A 167 -29.66 8.36 14.49
C SER A 167 -28.57 8.64 13.45
N PRO A 168 -28.47 7.86 12.36
CA PRO A 168 -27.52 8.14 11.29
C PRO A 168 -27.77 9.54 10.72
N GLN A 169 -26.68 10.21 10.34
CA GLN A 169 -26.72 11.55 9.78
C GLN A 169 -26.90 11.47 8.26
N VAL A 170 -27.65 12.43 7.70
CA VAL A 170 -27.92 12.52 6.25
C VAL A 170 -27.03 13.63 5.71
N GLU A 171 -26.29 13.34 4.65
CA GLU A 171 -25.43 14.30 3.96
C GLU A 171 -25.70 14.30 2.46
N PHE A 172 -25.55 15.47 1.86
CA PHE A 172 -25.52 15.59 0.41
C PHE A 172 -24.09 15.27 -0.06
N SER A 173 -23.88 14.09 -0.64
CA SER A 173 -22.61 13.77 -1.28
C SER A 173 -22.57 14.37 -2.69
N GLY A 174 -21.58 15.20 -2.98
CA GLY A 174 -21.23 15.62 -4.35
C GLY A 174 -20.47 14.54 -5.12
N ALA A 175 -20.82 13.27 -4.92
CA ALA A 175 -20.14 12.14 -5.56
C ALA A 175 -20.21 12.35 -7.08
N HIS A 176 -19.03 12.38 -7.70
CA HIS A 176 -18.90 12.58 -9.13
C HIS A 176 -19.37 11.31 -9.84
N SER A 177 -20.31 11.48 -10.76
CA SER A 177 -20.85 10.45 -11.66
C SER A 177 -19.83 10.07 -12.75
N PHE A 178 -18.64 9.61 -12.36
CA PHE A 178 -17.73 8.97 -13.31
C PHE A 178 -18.21 7.53 -13.55
N LEU A 179 -18.30 7.14 -14.83
CA LEU A 179 -18.70 5.80 -15.23
C LEU A 179 -17.50 4.85 -15.23
N LEU A 180 -16.28 5.40 -15.32
CA LEU A 180 -15.02 4.68 -15.18
C LEU A 180 -14.54 4.72 -13.72
N ASP A 181 -14.30 3.56 -13.13
CA ASP A 181 -13.44 3.48 -11.95
C ASP A 181 -12.00 3.73 -12.38
N THR A 182 -11.45 4.88 -12.00
CA THR A 182 -10.08 5.26 -12.37
C THR A 182 -9.05 4.82 -11.35
N THR A 183 -9.45 4.00 -10.37
CA THR A 183 -8.50 3.37 -9.45
C THR A 183 -7.85 2.17 -10.16
N LEU A 184 -6.53 2.25 -10.32
CA LEU A 184 -5.70 1.12 -10.73
C LEU A 184 -5.16 0.48 -9.47
N GLU A 185 -5.33 -0.83 -9.34
CA GLU A 185 -4.78 -1.56 -8.20
C GLU A 185 -3.52 -2.33 -8.62
N PRO A 186 -2.52 -2.43 -7.73
CA PRO A 186 -1.41 -3.37 -7.92
C PRO A 186 -1.94 -4.82 -7.93
N PRO A 187 -1.24 -5.76 -8.58
CA PRO A 187 -1.57 -7.18 -8.48
C PRO A 187 -1.40 -7.68 -7.04
N LEU A 188 -1.95 -8.84 -6.71
CA LEU A 188 -1.93 -9.41 -5.35
C LEU A 188 -0.52 -9.48 -4.74
N CYS A 189 0.50 -9.81 -5.54
CA CYS A 189 1.90 -9.87 -5.09
C CYS A 189 2.69 -8.57 -5.35
N GLY A 190 2.05 -7.54 -5.90
CA GLY A 190 2.63 -6.25 -6.19
C GLY A 190 2.35 -5.23 -5.09
N GLN A 191 3.15 -4.17 -5.08
CA GLN A 191 3.09 -3.09 -4.08
C GLN A 191 2.56 -1.79 -4.69
N THR A 192 2.87 -1.52 -5.97
CA THR A 192 2.53 -0.23 -6.60
C THR A 192 1.93 -0.38 -8.00
N LEU A 193 1.47 0.74 -8.59
CA LEU A 193 0.98 0.79 -9.96
C LEU A 193 2.01 0.32 -11.00
N CYS A 194 3.31 0.44 -10.71
CA CYS A 194 4.37 -0.05 -11.59
C CYS A 194 4.56 -1.56 -11.53
N ASP A 195 3.79 -2.26 -10.69
CA ASP A 195 3.71 -3.73 -10.70
C ASP A 195 2.50 -4.22 -11.50
N ASN A 196 1.60 -3.31 -11.92
CA ASN A 196 0.44 -3.66 -12.72
C ASN A 196 0.85 -4.08 -14.15
N ALA A 197 0.41 -5.27 -14.57
CA ALA A 197 0.77 -5.86 -15.85
C ALA A 197 0.43 -4.96 -17.06
N GLN A 198 -0.69 -4.24 -17.03
CA GLN A 198 -1.12 -3.36 -18.13
C GLN A 198 -0.28 -2.08 -18.22
N VAL A 199 0.13 -1.55 -17.07
CA VAL A 199 1.04 -0.40 -16.97
C VAL A 199 2.40 -0.79 -17.55
N ILE A 200 2.98 -1.89 -17.09
CA ILE A 200 4.30 -2.33 -17.57
C ILE A 200 4.28 -2.78 -19.03
N ALA A 201 3.21 -3.42 -19.48
CA ALA A 201 3.01 -3.69 -20.90
C ALA A 201 3.08 -2.39 -21.74
N SER A 202 2.51 -1.29 -21.25
CA SER A 202 2.56 0.00 -21.93
C SER A 202 3.99 0.57 -22.01
N TYR A 203 4.76 0.50 -20.92
CA TYR A 203 6.17 0.92 -20.91
C TYR A 203 7.05 0.05 -21.82
N ASN A 204 6.76 -1.26 -21.90
CA ASN A 204 7.44 -2.17 -22.80
C ASN A 204 7.17 -1.84 -24.28
N GLN A 205 5.89 -1.68 -24.62
CA GLN A 205 5.42 -1.48 -26.00
C GLN A 205 5.75 -0.08 -26.56
N LEU A 206 5.86 0.94 -25.70
CA LEU A 206 6.04 2.34 -26.11
C LEU A 206 7.45 2.85 -25.78
N PRO A 207 8.39 2.91 -26.76
CA PRO A 207 9.74 3.42 -26.52
C PRO A 207 9.79 4.86 -25.96
N ARG A 208 8.77 5.67 -26.25
CA ARG A 208 8.63 7.03 -25.72
C ARG A 208 8.50 7.09 -24.19
N PHE A 209 7.90 6.08 -23.56
CA PHE A 209 7.81 5.98 -22.10
C PHE A 209 9.18 5.64 -21.49
N ARG A 210 10.07 5.02 -22.29
CA ARG A 210 11.46 4.71 -21.96
C ARG A 210 12.46 5.65 -22.63
N ARG A 211 12.07 6.91 -22.85
CA ARG A 211 12.96 7.97 -23.38
C ARG A 211 14.14 8.20 -22.43
N PRO A 212 15.22 8.86 -22.89
CA PRO A 212 16.32 9.26 -22.02
C PRO A 212 15.87 10.02 -20.76
N LYS A 213 16.23 9.49 -19.59
CA LYS A 213 16.01 10.10 -18.27
C LYS A 213 17.36 10.37 -17.60
N VAL A 214 17.47 11.53 -16.94
CA VAL A 214 18.63 11.91 -16.12
C VAL A 214 18.18 11.86 -14.67
N VAL A 215 18.90 11.10 -13.84
CA VAL A 215 18.57 10.85 -12.44
C VAL A 215 19.69 11.41 -11.57
N ARG A 216 19.32 12.22 -10.58
CA ARG A 216 20.26 12.77 -9.61
C ARG A 216 20.49 11.81 -8.45
N TYR A 217 21.75 11.59 -8.12
CA TYR A 217 22.14 10.86 -6.93
C TYR A 217 23.31 11.56 -6.24
N ARG A 218 23.42 11.34 -4.94
CA ARG A 218 24.38 11.96 -4.05
C ARG A 218 25.15 10.90 -3.29
N VAL A 219 26.47 10.93 -3.39
CA VAL A 219 27.35 10.15 -2.50
C VAL A 219 27.65 10.96 -1.26
N VAL A 220 27.34 10.40 -0.10
CA VAL A 220 27.69 10.97 1.21
C VAL A 220 29.00 10.35 1.68
N ASN A 221 30.05 11.16 1.74
CA ASN A 221 31.40 10.69 2.07
C ASN A 221 31.85 11.31 3.41
N LEU A 222 32.06 10.44 4.40
CA LEU A 222 32.46 10.85 5.75
C LEU A 222 33.99 10.94 5.86
N HIS A 223 34.47 11.98 6.52
CA HIS A 223 35.88 12.24 6.83
C HIS A 223 36.08 12.34 8.33
N ASP A 224 37.33 12.20 8.76
CA ASP A 224 37.71 12.62 10.11
C ASP A 224 37.52 14.15 10.25
N ASP A 225 37.40 14.64 11.48
CA ASP A 225 37.16 16.07 11.79
C ASP A 225 38.25 16.99 11.20
N GLY A 226 39.45 16.46 11.00
CA GLY A 226 40.56 17.15 10.32
C GLY A 226 40.43 17.26 8.81
N HIS A 227 39.34 16.74 8.22
CA HIS A 227 39.16 16.56 6.77
C HIS A 227 40.24 15.66 6.15
N GLU A 228 40.65 14.66 6.91
CA GLU A 228 41.61 13.63 6.53
C GLU A 228 40.91 12.27 6.52
N ASN A 229 41.51 11.30 5.82
CA ASN A 229 41.01 9.92 5.72
C ASN A 229 39.53 9.83 5.31
N PRO A 230 39.16 10.08 4.04
CA PRO A 230 37.79 9.85 3.60
C PRO A 230 37.40 8.37 3.75
N THR A 231 36.10 8.10 3.87
CA THR A 231 35.56 6.73 3.90
C THR A 231 35.81 6.01 2.59
N VAL A 232 35.58 6.71 1.47
CA VAL A 232 35.96 6.24 0.12
C VAL A 232 36.79 7.27 -0.62
N SER A 233 37.75 6.79 -1.40
CA SER A 233 38.59 7.70 -2.20
C SER A 233 37.79 8.28 -3.37
N ARG A 234 38.14 9.50 -3.78
CA ARG A 234 37.53 10.14 -4.96
C ARG A 234 37.67 9.29 -6.23
N GLN A 235 38.79 8.60 -6.40
CA GLN A 235 39.02 7.69 -7.55
C GLN A 235 38.04 6.52 -7.54
N GLN A 236 37.70 5.99 -6.37
CA GLN A 236 36.71 4.92 -6.23
C GLN A 236 35.30 5.42 -6.58
N ILE A 237 34.92 6.61 -6.10
CA ILE A 237 33.63 7.23 -6.46
C ILE A 237 33.52 7.42 -7.98
N GLU A 238 34.57 7.94 -8.61
CA GLU A 238 34.61 8.18 -10.06
C GLU A 238 34.54 6.85 -10.85
N LEU A 239 35.21 5.79 -10.39
CA LEU A 239 35.15 4.46 -11.01
C LEU A 239 33.74 3.84 -10.92
N GLN A 240 33.14 3.86 -9.73
CA GLN A 240 31.79 3.32 -9.52
C GLN A 240 30.74 4.12 -10.29
N HIS A 241 30.89 5.45 -10.36
CA HIS A 241 30.03 6.29 -11.20
C HIS A 241 30.14 5.92 -12.68
N GLN A 242 31.35 5.68 -13.18
CA GLN A 242 31.55 5.27 -14.58
C GLN A 242 30.87 3.93 -14.86
N GLN A 243 31.05 2.93 -14.00
CA GLN A 243 30.44 1.61 -14.20
C GLN A 243 28.92 1.66 -14.10
N LEU A 244 28.37 2.45 -13.17
CA LEU A 244 26.94 2.71 -13.07
C LEU A 244 26.41 3.34 -14.36
N ALA A 245 27.09 4.37 -14.85
CA ALA A 245 26.70 5.02 -16.10
C ALA A 245 26.74 4.03 -17.27
N GLU A 246 27.79 3.21 -17.39
CA GLU A 246 27.92 2.21 -18.45
C GLU A 246 26.82 1.13 -18.39
N ALA A 247 26.45 0.67 -17.19
CA ALA A 247 25.41 -0.36 -17.01
C ALA A 247 24.00 0.15 -17.38
N PHE A 248 23.68 1.40 -17.08
CA PHE A 248 22.34 1.97 -17.30
C PHE A 248 22.19 2.71 -18.65
N GLN A 249 23.29 3.11 -19.28
CA GLN A 249 23.28 3.85 -20.55
C GLN A 249 22.55 3.13 -21.69
N PRO A 250 22.66 1.79 -21.89
CA PRO A 250 21.89 1.07 -22.90
C PRO A 250 20.37 1.18 -22.72
N TYR A 251 19.93 1.49 -21.51
CA TYR A 251 18.53 1.52 -21.10
C TYR A 251 17.95 2.94 -21.01
N ASN A 252 18.62 3.93 -21.61
CA ASN A 252 18.19 5.34 -21.61
C ASN A 252 18.08 5.94 -20.20
N ILE A 253 18.84 5.43 -19.23
CA ILE A 253 18.95 6.03 -17.89
C ILE A 253 20.38 6.53 -17.72
N SER A 254 20.51 7.78 -17.28
CA SER A 254 21.79 8.45 -17.06
C SER A 254 21.81 9.10 -15.69
N TRP A 255 23.00 9.26 -15.13
CA TRP A 255 23.17 9.62 -13.72
C TRP A 255 23.93 10.95 -13.57
N GLU A 256 23.42 11.85 -12.73
CA GLU A 256 24.07 13.09 -12.30
C GLU A 256 24.58 12.91 -10.87
N LEU A 257 25.91 12.83 -10.71
CA LEU A 257 26.58 12.63 -9.42
C LEU A 257 26.79 13.96 -8.69
N GLU A 258 26.34 14.02 -7.45
CA GLU A 258 26.76 14.99 -6.43
C GLU A 258 27.57 14.29 -5.33
N VAL A 259 28.61 14.92 -4.80
CA VAL A 259 29.36 14.39 -3.64
C VAL A 259 29.20 15.35 -2.47
N LEU A 260 28.61 14.86 -1.38
CA LEU A 260 28.48 15.57 -0.11
C LEU A 260 29.58 15.10 0.85
N GLU A 261 30.54 15.96 1.10
CA GLU A 261 31.63 15.72 2.04
C GLU A 261 31.23 16.17 3.44
N VAL A 262 31.29 15.26 4.42
CA VAL A 262 30.93 15.53 5.82
C VAL A 262 32.10 15.17 6.73
N SER A 263 32.55 16.09 7.59
CA SER A 263 33.65 15.86 8.54
C SER A 263 33.09 15.56 9.92
N ASN A 264 33.13 14.28 10.31
CA ASN A 264 32.69 13.79 11.61
C ASN A 264 33.40 12.46 11.94
N SER A 265 34.47 12.53 12.72
CA SER A 265 35.25 11.36 13.13
C SER A 265 34.40 10.33 13.88
N SER A 266 33.48 10.76 14.74
CA SER A 266 32.63 9.85 15.50
C SER A 266 31.71 9.03 14.60
N LEU A 267 31.09 9.64 13.59
CA LEU A 267 30.22 8.93 12.66
C LEU A 267 31.01 7.97 11.77
N ARG A 268 32.16 8.44 11.27
CA ARG A 268 33.00 7.66 10.35
C ARG A 268 33.49 6.34 10.95
N HIS A 269 33.79 6.32 12.25
CA HIS A 269 34.35 5.15 12.92
C HIS A 269 33.32 4.15 13.47
N ARG A 270 32.02 4.51 13.46
CA ARG A 270 30.96 3.61 13.92
C ARG A 270 30.54 2.63 12.83
N LEU A 271 30.21 1.41 13.24
CA LEU A 271 29.64 0.36 12.42
C LEU A 271 28.18 0.67 12.10
N ILE A 272 27.74 0.49 10.85
CA ILE A 272 26.32 0.62 10.52
C ILE A 272 25.66 -0.76 10.55
N LEU A 273 24.59 -0.88 11.34
CA LEU A 273 23.78 -2.09 11.44
C LEU A 273 22.65 -2.02 10.41
N ALA A 274 22.75 -2.83 9.35
CA ALA A 274 21.76 -2.86 8.27
C ALA A 274 20.59 -3.82 8.54
N ASN A 275 20.87 -4.98 9.16
CA ASN A 275 19.90 -6.06 9.40
C ASN A 275 19.74 -6.41 10.89
N CYS A 276 20.51 -5.76 11.77
CA CYS A 276 20.45 -5.97 13.21
C CYS A 276 19.73 -4.80 13.88
N ASP A 277 18.64 -5.11 14.58
CA ASP A 277 17.97 -4.18 15.48
C ASP A 277 18.81 -4.01 16.75
N ILE A 278 19.16 -2.77 17.09
CA ILE A 278 19.95 -2.47 18.31
C ILE A 278 19.28 -3.02 19.58
N SER A 279 17.94 -3.13 19.61
CA SER A 279 17.19 -3.64 20.78
C SER A 279 17.36 -5.14 21.01
N LYS A 280 17.82 -5.88 19.99
CA LYS A 280 18.16 -7.30 20.11
C LYS A 280 19.50 -7.54 20.78
N ILE A 281 20.38 -6.54 20.77
CA ILE A 281 21.73 -6.64 21.34
C ILE A 281 21.62 -6.77 22.87
N GLY A 282 21.84 -7.98 23.39
CA GLY A 282 21.75 -8.25 24.82
C GLY A 282 20.34 -8.66 25.29
N ASP A 283 19.48 -9.16 24.41
CA ASP A 283 18.09 -9.54 24.73
C ASP A 283 17.94 -10.97 25.32
N GLU A 284 19.05 -11.64 25.63
CA GLU A 284 19.19 -13.04 26.06
C GLU A 284 18.94 -14.09 24.96
N ASN A 285 18.60 -13.68 23.74
CA ASN A 285 18.56 -14.53 22.55
C ASN A 285 19.83 -14.31 21.74
N CYS A 286 20.28 -15.34 21.02
CA CYS A 286 21.38 -15.16 20.07
C CYS A 286 20.77 -14.90 18.68
N ASP A 287 20.72 -13.63 18.30
CA ASP A 287 20.31 -13.14 17.00
C ASP A 287 21.51 -13.17 16.02
N PRO A 288 21.46 -14.03 14.99
CA PRO A 288 22.57 -14.18 14.04
C PRO A 288 22.94 -12.87 13.33
N GLU A 289 21.96 -12.03 13.02
CA GLU A 289 22.14 -10.71 12.38
C GLU A 289 22.95 -9.72 13.25
N CYS A 290 22.85 -9.86 14.57
CA CYS A 290 23.50 -8.99 15.56
C CYS A 290 24.84 -9.55 16.06
N ASN A 291 25.22 -10.75 15.62
CA ASN A 291 26.44 -11.42 16.03
C ASN A 291 27.70 -10.83 15.35
N HIS A 292 28.17 -9.71 15.87
CA HIS A 292 29.37 -9.03 15.36
C HIS A 292 30.34 -8.65 16.49
N THR A 293 31.62 -8.49 16.17
CA THR A 293 32.64 -8.16 17.18
C THR A 293 32.39 -6.82 17.88
N LEU A 294 31.95 -5.81 17.13
CA LEU A 294 31.65 -4.46 17.63
C LEU A 294 30.27 -4.33 18.32
N THR A 295 29.43 -5.38 18.26
CA THR A 295 28.20 -5.48 19.06
C THR A 295 28.41 -6.37 20.30
N GLY A 296 29.64 -6.84 20.54
CA GLY A 296 29.94 -7.77 21.63
C GLY A 296 29.51 -9.22 21.37
N HIS A 297 29.25 -9.57 20.11
CA HIS A 297 28.53 -10.77 19.67
C HIS A 297 27.15 -10.81 20.31
N ASP A 298 26.33 -9.85 19.86
CA ASP A 298 24.96 -9.70 20.28
C ASP A 298 24.83 -9.47 21.78
N GLY A 299 25.55 -8.46 22.28
CA GLY A 299 25.54 -8.14 23.71
C GLY A 299 26.04 -9.27 24.60
N GLY A 300 26.76 -10.26 24.02
CA GLY A 300 27.27 -11.45 24.69
C GLY A 300 26.40 -12.70 24.57
N ASP A 301 25.21 -12.61 23.97
CA ASP A 301 24.23 -13.70 23.94
C ASP A 301 24.61 -14.82 22.97
N CYS A 302 25.29 -14.46 21.88
CA CYS A 302 25.87 -15.44 20.96
C CYS A 302 27.19 -16.07 21.45
N ARG A 303 27.66 -15.74 22.67
CA ARG A 303 28.88 -16.32 23.25
C ARG A 303 28.56 -17.44 24.23
N HIS A 304 29.09 -18.63 23.95
CA HIS A 304 29.10 -19.73 24.92
C HIS A 304 30.13 -19.51 26.04
N LEU A 305 29.80 -18.74 27.07
CA LEU A 305 30.69 -18.47 28.20
C LEU A 305 30.64 -19.59 29.27
N ARG A 306 31.83 -20.05 29.70
CA ARG A 306 32.02 -20.91 30.89
C ARG A 306 32.40 -20.03 32.10
N HIS A 307 31.52 -19.87 33.09
CA HIS A 307 31.79 -19.05 34.28
C HIS A 307 32.29 -19.88 35.47
N PRO A 308 33.33 -19.42 36.19
CA PRO A 308 33.07 -18.62 37.40
C PRO A 308 34.14 -17.58 37.85
N ALA A 309 35.01 -17.04 36.96
CA ALA A 309 36.18 -16.23 37.39
C ALA A 309 36.10 -14.69 37.23
N PHE A 310 34.98 -14.13 36.77
CA PHE A 310 34.96 -12.78 36.18
C PHE A 310 34.49 -11.63 37.10
N MET A 311 33.87 -11.91 38.25
CA MET A 311 33.33 -10.88 39.17
C MET A 311 34.38 -9.91 39.76
N LYS A 312 35.68 -10.20 39.66
CA LYS A 312 36.76 -9.32 40.17
C LYS A 312 37.24 -8.28 39.17
N LYS A 313 36.83 -8.41 37.91
CA LYS A 313 37.24 -7.52 36.82
C LYS A 313 36.22 -6.42 36.56
N GLN A 314 34.99 -6.56 37.06
CA GLN A 314 33.95 -5.56 36.87
C GLN A 314 34.28 -4.24 37.60
N GLN A 315 34.10 -3.09 36.93
CA GLN A 315 34.21 -1.74 37.52
C GLN A 315 35.55 -1.48 38.21
N ASN A 316 36.66 -1.71 37.50
CA ASN A 316 38.01 -1.60 38.06
C ASN A 316 38.80 -0.37 37.56
N GLY A 317 38.17 0.49 36.75
CA GLY A 317 38.75 1.62 36.07
C GLY A 317 39.41 1.28 34.73
N VAL A 318 39.13 0.10 34.17
CA VAL A 318 39.68 -0.40 32.90
C VAL A 318 38.60 -1.20 32.19
N CYS A 319 38.36 -0.92 30.91
CA CYS A 319 37.47 -1.74 30.09
C CYS A 319 38.00 -3.19 29.93
N ASP A 320 37.42 -4.12 30.68
CA ASP A 320 37.67 -5.55 30.62
C ASP A 320 36.66 -6.22 29.65
N MET A 321 37.12 -6.54 28.44
CA MET A 321 36.30 -7.20 27.40
C MET A 321 35.68 -8.55 27.82
N ASP A 322 36.25 -9.21 28.84
CA ASP A 322 35.71 -10.44 29.45
C ASP A 322 34.42 -10.20 30.25
N CYS A 323 34.07 -8.93 30.54
CA CYS A 323 32.86 -8.48 31.24
C CYS A 323 32.06 -7.46 30.41
N ASN A 324 32.42 -7.23 29.15
CA ASN A 324 31.79 -6.26 28.27
C ASN A 324 30.60 -6.85 27.50
N TYR A 325 29.53 -7.18 28.24
CA TYR A 325 28.25 -7.70 27.73
C TYR A 325 27.14 -7.44 28.74
N GLU A 326 25.88 -7.59 28.32
CA GLU A 326 24.69 -7.12 29.04
C GLU A 326 24.62 -7.63 30.49
N ARG A 327 24.92 -8.92 30.70
CA ARG A 327 24.91 -9.54 32.04
C ARG A 327 25.80 -8.84 33.09
N PHE A 328 26.86 -8.14 32.66
CA PHE A 328 27.75 -7.37 33.52
C PHE A 328 27.61 -5.86 33.31
N ASN A 329 26.53 -5.42 32.66
CA ASN A 329 26.24 -4.04 32.32
C ASN A 329 27.42 -3.39 31.57
N PHE A 330 27.97 -4.11 30.58
CA PHE A 330 29.10 -3.66 29.75
C PHE A 330 30.29 -3.16 30.59
N ASP A 331 30.74 -4.02 31.50
CA ASP A 331 31.76 -3.72 32.51
C ASP A 331 31.39 -2.55 33.45
N GLY A 332 30.11 -2.48 33.81
CA GLY A 332 29.56 -1.36 34.60
C GLY A 332 29.63 0.00 33.91
N GLY A 333 29.70 0.01 32.57
CA GLY A 333 29.79 1.22 31.74
C GLY A 333 31.20 1.71 31.45
N GLU A 334 32.26 1.10 32.02
CA GLU A 334 33.65 1.54 31.81
C GLU A 334 34.09 1.37 30.35
N CYS A 335 33.53 0.39 29.64
CA CYS A 335 33.79 0.18 28.21
C CYS A 335 33.11 1.21 27.29
N CYS A 336 32.26 2.06 27.85
CA CYS A 336 31.56 3.12 27.15
C CYS A 336 31.97 4.54 27.59
N ASP A 337 32.99 4.65 28.44
CA ASP A 337 33.53 5.92 28.90
C ASP A 337 34.72 6.36 28.01
N PRO A 338 34.61 7.49 27.29
CA PRO A 338 35.69 8.00 26.43
C PRO A 338 36.95 8.43 27.20
N ASP A 339 36.87 8.65 28.52
CA ASP A 339 38.04 8.95 29.35
C ASP A 339 38.84 7.67 29.72
N ILE A 340 38.23 6.48 29.58
CA ILE A 340 38.80 5.18 29.97
C ILE A 340 39.30 4.40 28.75
N THR A 341 38.54 4.38 27.67
CA THR A 341 38.78 3.49 26.51
C THR A 341 38.46 4.17 25.17
N ASP A 342 38.89 3.53 24.08
CA ASP A 342 38.41 3.88 22.74
C ASP A 342 37.00 3.31 22.53
N VAL A 343 36.00 4.14 22.82
CA VAL A 343 34.58 3.79 22.74
C VAL A 343 34.14 3.36 21.35
N THR A 344 34.85 3.79 20.28
CA THR A 344 34.53 3.39 18.90
C THR A 344 34.80 1.91 18.64
N GLN A 345 35.56 1.24 19.50
CA GLN A 345 35.92 -0.17 19.37
C GLN A 345 35.38 -1.03 20.53
N THR A 346 35.04 -0.39 21.65
CA THR A 346 34.78 -1.10 22.91
C THR A 346 33.40 -0.83 23.51
N CYS A 347 32.69 0.21 23.09
CA CYS A 347 31.38 0.49 23.64
C CYS A 347 30.29 -0.33 22.93
N PHE A 348 29.85 -1.41 23.57
CA PHE A 348 28.83 -2.32 23.03
C PHE A 348 27.45 -2.08 23.61
N ASP A 349 27.34 -1.22 24.61
CA ASP A 349 26.10 -0.88 25.29
C ASP A 349 25.13 -0.18 24.33
N PRO A 350 23.96 -0.78 24.03
CA PRO A 350 22.98 -0.18 23.14
C PRO A 350 22.46 1.15 23.66
N ASP A 351 22.38 1.33 24.98
CA ASP A 351 21.86 2.54 25.64
C ASP A 351 22.89 3.69 25.66
N SER A 352 24.15 3.41 25.34
CA SER A 352 25.21 4.43 25.35
C SER A 352 25.17 5.33 24.11
N PRO A 353 25.32 6.67 24.27
CA PRO A 353 25.48 7.59 23.14
C PRO A 353 26.85 7.45 22.44
N HIS A 354 27.80 6.76 23.08
CA HIS A 354 29.16 6.53 22.59
C HIS A 354 29.37 5.17 21.96
N ARG A 355 28.30 4.38 21.77
CA ARG A 355 28.33 3.05 21.16
C ARG A 355 29.12 3.01 19.85
N ALA A 356 29.76 1.87 19.64
CA ALA A 356 30.61 1.59 18.49
C ALA A 356 29.83 1.40 17.17
N TYR A 357 28.49 1.41 17.23
CA TYR A 357 27.61 1.14 16.10
C TYR A 357 26.42 2.12 16.03
N LEU A 358 25.77 2.23 14.89
CA LEU A 358 24.60 3.07 14.62
C LEU A 358 23.62 2.27 13.77
N ASP A 359 22.33 2.56 13.90
CA ASP A 359 21.35 2.13 12.92
C ASP A 359 21.33 3.09 11.70
N VAL A 360 20.70 2.63 10.62
CA VAL A 360 20.58 3.38 9.36
C VAL A 360 19.79 4.69 9.53
N ASN A 361 18.74 4.67 10.34
CA ASN A 361 17.83 5.80 10.51
C ASN A 361 18.47 6.90 11.38
N GLU A 362 19.22 6.53 12.40
CA GLU A 362 20.02 7.41 13.24
C GLU A 362 21.07 8.15 12.39
N LEU A 363 21.77 7.44 11.49
CA LEU A 363 22.74 8.08 10.59
C LEU A 363 22.07 9.17 9.72
N LYS A 364 20.94 8.86 9.09
CA LYS A 364 20.17 9.83 8.28
C LYS A 364 19.74 11.03 9.12
N ASN A 365 19.24 10.79 10.32
CA ASN A 365 18.75 11.82 11.23
C ASN A 365 19.85 12.78 11.68
N ILE A 366 21.04 12.25 12.00
CA ILE A 366 22.19 13.08 12.37
C ILE A 366 22.63 13.95 11.19
N LEU A 367 22.60 13.41 9.97
CA LEU A 367 23.04 14.10 8.76
C LEU A 367 21.99 15.04 8.15
N ARG A 368 20.72 14.93 8.56
CA ARG A 368 19.59 15.76 8.09
C ARG A 368 19.43 15.75 6.56
N LEU A 369 19.52 14.56 5.97
CA LEU A 369 19.39 14.36 4.52
C LEU A 369 17.94 14.08 4.15
N ASP A 370 17.47 14.67 3.05
CA ASP A 370 16.17 14.38 2.47
C ASP A 370 16.32 13.52 1.19
N GLY A 371 15.38 12.59 0.98
CA GLY A 371 15.33 11.72 -0.20
C GLY A 371 14.55 12.30 -1.38
N THR A 372 14.02 13.53 -1.27
CA THR A 372 13.03 14.08 -2.21
C THR A 372 13.61 14.43 -3.59
N THR A 373 14.89 14.83 -3.62
CA THR A 373 15.53 15.38 -4.83
C THR A 373 16.71 14.55 -5.33
N HIS A 374 17.26 13.66 -4.49
CA HIS A 374 18.42 12.84 -4.81
C HIS A 374 18.26 11.46 -4.21
N LEU A 375 18.75 10.44 -4.92
CA LEU A 375 19.12 9.16 -4.36
C LEU A 375 20.37 9.33 -3.48
N ASN A 376 20.29 9.09 -2.17
CA ASN A 376 21.44 9.17 -1.28
C ASN A 376 22.18 7.82 -1.24
N ILE A 377 23.52 7.84 -1.32
CA ILE A 377 24.39 6.65 -1.29
C ILE A 377 25.43 6.82 -0.20
N PHE A 378 25.59 5.79 0.64
CA PHE A 378 26.48 5.81 1.79
C PHE A 378 27.46 4.65 1.71
N PHE A 379 28.73 4.93 1.94
CA PHE A 379 29.74 3.88 2.09
C PHE A 379 29.99 3.70 3.57
N ALA A 380 29.77 2.50 4.12
CA ALA A 380 30.11 2.19 5.49
C ALA A 380 30.55 0.74 5.63
N ASN A 381 31.19 0.43 6.76
CA ASN A 381 31.50 -0.94 7.14
C ASN A 381 30.25 -1.56 7.78
N SER A 382 29.90 -2.79 7.38
CA SER A 382 28.70 -3.50 7.84
C SER A 382 29.06 -4.63 8.82
N SER A 383 28.11 -5.02 9.67
CA SER A 383 28.26 -6.08 10.67
C SER A 383 28.29 -7.50 10.08
N GLU A 384 27.78 -7.69 8.87
CA GLU A 384 27.77 -8.99 8.19
C GLU A 384 28.90 -9.09 7.15
N GLU A 385 29.84 -10.01 7.34
CA GLU A 385 30.93 -10.26 6.38
C GLU A 385 30.42 -10.70 4.98
N GLU A 386 29.18 -11.19 4.87
CA GLU A 386 28.55 -11.61 3.61
C GLU A 386 27.65 -10.55 2.95
N LEU A 387 27.35 -9.42 3.62
CA LEU A 387 26.47 -8.38 3.08
C LEU A 387 27.29 -7.36 2.28
N ALA A 388 27.18 -7.40 0.96
CA ALA A 388 27.87 -6.46 0.08
C ALA A 388 27.18 -5.08 0.05
N GLY A 389 25.86 -5.06 0.22
CA GLY A 389 25.02 -3.86 0.19
C GLY A 389 23.59 -4.10 0.65
N VAL A 390 22.84 -3.01 0.79
CA VAL A 390 21.41 -3.00 1.11
C VAL A 390 20.75 -1.81 0.42
N ALA A 391 19.50 -1.92 0.04
CA ALA A 391 18.73 -0.82 -0.54
C ALA A 391 17.35 -0.75 0.09
N THR A 392 16.66 0.35 -0.18
CA THR A 392 15.28 0.56 0.22
C THR A 392 14.42 0.60 -1.04
N TRP A 393 13.18 0.13 -0.92
CA TRP A 393 12.24 0.12 -2.01
C TRP A 393 11.58 1.49 -2.23
N PRO A 394 11.00 1.75 -3.41
CA PRO A 394 10.23 2.98 -3.67
C PRO A 394 9.04 3.23 -2.73
N TRP A 395 8.53 2.18 -2.07
CA TRP A 395 7.39 2.24 -1.16
C TRP A 395 7.80 2.19 0.33
N ASP A 396 9.08 2.00 0.64
CA ASP A 396 9.54 2.12 2.03
C ASP A 396 9.50 3.60 2.45
N LYS A 397 9.08 3.88 3.69
CA LYS A 397 8.94 5.25 4.24
C LYS A 397 10.21 6.09 4.11
N GLU A 398 11.38 5.45 4.09
CA GLU A 398 12.65 6.14 4.05
C GLU A 398 13.60 5.56 3.02
N ALA A 399 13.97 6.40 2.06
CA ALA A 399 14.78 6.00 0.93
C ALA A 399 16.31 6.14 1.20
N LEU A 400 17.01 4.99 1.10
CA LEU A 400 18.24 4.73 0.33
C LEU A 400 19.57 4.83 1.08
N MET A 401 20.11 3.66 1.44
CA MET A 401 21.53 3.50 1.74
C MET A 401 22.11 2.29 1.02
N PRO A 402 22.44 2.37 -0.28
CA PRO A 402 23.36 1.43 -0.93
C PRO A 402 24.70 1.46 -0.20
N LEU A 403 24.86 0.59 0.79
CA LEU A 403 26.15 0.23 1.33
C LEU A 403 26.89 -0.51 0.21
N ALA A 404 28.11 -0.12 -0.09
CA ALA A 404 28.92 -0.82 -1.07
C ALA A 404 30.31 -1.06 -0.48
N VAL A 405 30.71 -2.33 -0.40
CA VAL A 405 32.03 -2.72 0.09
C VAL A 405 33.09 -2.44 -0.99
N PRO A 406 34.27 -1.89 -0.64
CA PRO A 406 35.35 -1.68 -1.60
C PRO A 406 35.79 -3.00 -2.25
N GLY A 407 35.67 -3.10 -3.59
CA GLY A 407 36.15 -4.26 -4.37
C GLY A 407 35.08 -4.96 -5.21
N HIS A 408 33.80 -4.74 -4.90
CA HIS A 408 32.66 -5.19 -5.71
C HIS A 408 31.97 -3.98 -6.32
N THR A 409 31.90 -3.96 -7.65
CA THR A 409 31.46 -2.81 -8.43
C THR A 409 30.01 -2.95 -8.89
N HIS A 410 29.53 -4.17 -9.08
CA HIS A 410 28.16 -4.44 -9.48
C HIS A 410 27.16 -4.37 -8.33
N THR A 411 27.63 -4.41 -7.08
CA THR A 411 26.79 -4.20 -5.90
C THR A 411 26.01 -2.89 -5.98
N MET A 412 26.67 -1.78 -6.33
CA MET A 412 25.96 -0.48 -6.44
C MET A 412 24.91 -0.49 -7.57
N ILE A 413 25.14 -1.23 -8.66
CA ILE A 413 24.18 -1.40 -9.75
C ILE A 413 22.96 -2.21 -9.26
N HIS A 414 23.20 -3.29 -8.52
CA HIS A 414 22.19 -4.15 -7.91
C HIS A 414 21.29 -3.39 -6.92
N GLU A 415 21.89 -2.70 -5.95
CA GLU A 415 21.16 -1.93 -4.93
C GLU A 415 20.35 -0.78 -5.56
N ILE A 416 20.87 -0.15 -6.61
CA ILE A 416 20.11 0.84 -7.38
C ILE A 416 18.95 0.20 -8.16
N GLY A 417 19.09 -1.05 -8.59
CA GLY A 417 17.98 -1.83 -9.14
C GLY A 417 16.81 -1.94 -8.17
N HIS A 418 17.07 -2.32 -6.91
CA HIS A 418 16.06 -2.33 -5.84
C HIS A 418 15.45 -0.95 -5.60
N SER A 419 16.30 0.08 -5.56
CA SER A 419 15.91 1.47 -5.41
C SER A 419 14.94 1.92 -6.52
N LEU A 420 15.07 1.33 -7.72
CA LEU A 420 14.20 1.55 -8.88
C LEU A 420 13.07 0.51 -9.01
N GLY A 421 12.80 -0.25 -7.93
CA GLY A 421 11.66 -1.15 -7.80
C GLY A 421 11.85 -2.54 -8.40
N LEU A 422 13.08 -3.02 -8.57
CA LEU A 422 13.38 -4.36 -9.09
C LEU A 422 13.60 -5.39 -7.98
N TYR A 423 12.85 -6.49 -8.00
CA TYR A 423 13.06 -7.63 -7.11
C TYR A 423 14.27 -8.48 -7.52
N HIS A 424 14.80 -9.25 -6.56
CA HIS A 424 15.73 -10.34 -6.88
C HIS A 424 15.07 -11.34 -7.83
N ILE A 425 15.84 -11.85 -8.79
CA ILE A 425 15.37 -12.86 -9.77
C ILE A 425 14.92 -14.19 -9.14
N PHE A 426 15.24 -14.41 -7.87
CA PHE A 426 14.93 -15.63 -7.13
C PHE A 426 13.81 -15.42 -6.09
N ARG A 427 13.11 -14.27 -6.17
CA ARG A 427 11.86 -14.03 -5.44
C ARG A 427 10.80 -15.02 -5.91
N GLY A 428 10.08 -15.61 -4.96
CA GLY A 428 9.08 -16.65 -5.24
C GLY A 428 9.62 -18.09 -5.28
N ILE A 429 10.94 -18.29 -5.24
CA ILE A 429 11.59 -19.61 -5.08
C ILE A 429 12.44 -19.68 -3.81
N SER A 430 13.42 -18.78 -3.66
CA SER A 430 14.31 -18.75 -2.49
C SER A 430 13.98 -17.65 -1.51
N GLU A 431 13.43 -16.54 -2.00
CA GLU A 431 12.84 -15.50 -1.15
C GLU A 431 11.34 -15.64 -1.17
N ILE A 432 10.81 -16.26 -0.12
CA ILE A 432 9.38 -16.43 0.01
C ILE A 432 8.86 -15.80 1.30
N GLN A 433 8.35 -14.58 1.15
CA GLN A 433 7.77 -13.78 2.23
C GLN A 433 6.21 -13.79 2.18
N SER A 434 5.65 -14.51 1.18
CA SER A 434 4.25 -14.96 0.95
C SER A 434 3.33 -14.09 0.08
N CYS A 435 2.52 -14.77 -0.74
CA CYS A 435 1.19 -14.38 -1.23
C CYS A 435 0.35 -15.61 -1.71
N SER A 436 0.52 -16.88 -1.29
CA SER A 436 0.65 -17.44 0.06
C SER A 436 1.09 -18.94 0.07
N ASP A 437 2.05 -19.32 -0.79
CA ASP A 437 3.10 -20.41 -0.71
C ASP A 437 2.73 -21.93 -0.62
N PRO A 438 3.55 -22.96 -1.05
CA PRO A 438 4.99 -23.05 -1.34
C PRO A 438 5.32 -23.03 -2.86
N CYS A 439 6.15 -22.08 -3.28
CA CYS A 439 6.73 -21.85 -4.62
C CYS A 439 5.82 -21.06 -5.57
N MET A 440 5.89 -19.74 -5.42
CA MET A 440 5.00 -18.77 -6.06
C MET A 440 5.23 -18.64 -7.57
N GLU A 441 6.47 -18.83 -8.02
CA GLU A 441 6.83 -18.63 -9.42
C GLU A 441 7.28 -19.94 -10.06
N THR A 442 6.34 -20.68 -10.64
CA THR A 442 6.65 -21.89 -11.42
C THR A 442 6.99 -21.58 -12.88
N GLU A 443 6.55 -20.42 -13.36
CA GLU A 443 6.78 -19.88 -14.69
C GLU A 443 6.90 -18.36 -14.58
N PRO A 444 7.70 -17.70 -15.45
CA PRO A 444 7.93 -16.26 -15.37
C PRO A 444 6.63 -15.47 -15.51
N SER A 445 6.35 -14.54 -14.59
CA SER A 445 5.03 -13.88 -14.49
C SER A 445 5.12 -12.39 -14.13
N PHE A 446 4.07 -11.63 -14.46
CA PHE A 446 3.87 -10.27 -13.92
C PHE A 446 3.13 -10.26 -12.58
N GLU A 447 2.62 -11.41 -12.14
CA GLU A 447 1.75 -11.52 -10.96
C GLU A 447 2.42 -12.24 -9.80
N THR A 448 3.46 -13.02 -10.06
CA THR A 448 4.19 -13.81 -9.05
C THR A 448 5.70 -13.66 -9.24
N GLY A 449 6.47 -14.07 -8.23
CA GLY A 449 7.93 -14.04 -8.28
C GLY A 449 8.52 -12.64 -8.20
N ASP A 450 9.43 -12.34 -9.12
CA ASP A 450 10.04 -11.02 -9.26
C ASP A 450 9.15 -10.02 -10.04
N LEU A 451 7.98 -10.45 -10.52
CA LEU A 451 7.02 -9.68 -11.33
C LEU A 451 7.57 -9.26 -12.70
N CYS A 452 8.48 -10.05 -13.27
CA CYS A 452 8.97 -9.90 -14.63
C CYS A 452 8.72 -11.18 -15.44
N SER A 453 7.81 -11.10 -16.40
CA SER A 453 7.49 -12.26 -17.27
C SER A 453 8.60 -12.69 -18.24
N ASP A 454 9.79 -12.10 -18.14
CA ASP A 454 10.96 -12.35 -19.01
C ASP A 454 12.22 -12.75 -18.22
N THR A 455 12.09 -13.00 -16.92
CA THR A 455 13.11 -13.54 -16.02
C THR A 455 12.67 -14.93 -15.57
N ASN A 456 13.39 -15.97 -16.01
CA ASN A 456 13.03 -17.34 -15.62
C ASN A 456 13.17 -17.55 -14.10
N PRO A 457 12.26 -18.30 -13.46
CA PRO A 457 12.35 -18.59 -12.03
C PRO A 457 13.67 -19.28 -11.69
N ALA A 458 14.33 -18.82 -10.64
CA ALA A 458 15.62 -19.36 -10.21
C ALA A 458 15.72 -19.44 -8.68
N PRO A 459 16.47 -20.41 -8.12
CA PRO A 459 16.83 -20.36 -6.71
C PRO A 459 18.02 -19.41 -6.51
N LYS A 460 18.24 -19.03 -5.25
CA LYS A 460 19.40 -18.27 -4.83
C LYS A 460 20.67 -19.06 -5.15
N TYR A 461 21.51 -18.50 -6.03
CA TYR A 461 22.73 -19.14 -6.51
C TYR A 461 23.81 -18.10 -6.81
N LYS A 462 25.04 -18.34 -6.35
CA LYS A 462 26.16 -17.39 -6.45
C LYS A 462 27.09 -17.62 -7.66
N PHE A 463 26.96 -18.74 -8.38
CA PHE A 463 27.90 -19.08 -9.45
C PHE A 463 27.34 -18.79 -10.84
N CYS A 464 28.22 -18.59 -11.81
CA CYS A 464 27.87 -18.49 -13.22
C CYS A 464 27.32 -19.81 -13.78
N GLY A 465 26.04 -19.82 -14.13
CA GLY A 465 25.38 -20.96 -14.75
C GLY A 465 24.19 -21.47 -13.95
N ASP A 466 23.51 -22.46 -14.52
CA ASP A 466 22.35 -23.07 -13.87
C ASP A 466 22.75 -23.85 -12.60
N PRO A 467 21.93 -23.78 -11.55
CA PRO A 467 22.18 -24.51 -10.32
C PRO A 467 22.01 -26.02 -10.53
N GLY A 468 22.88 -26.81 -9.88
CA GLY A 468 22.77 -28.27 -9.88
C GLY A 468 21.51 -28.78 -9.18
N PRO A 469 21.08 -30.03 -9.44
CA PRO A 469 19.88 -30.61 -8.84
C PRO A 469 20.00 -30.73 -7.32
N GLY A 470 18.98 -30.28 -6.58
CA GLY A 470 18.84 -30.47 -5.13
C GLY A 470 19.15 -29.27 -4.23
N ASN A 471 19.13 -28.04 -4.76
CA ASN A 471 19.41 -26.81 -4.01
C ASN A 471 18.18 -25.89 -3.81
N ASP A 472 16.97 -26.43 -3.89
CA ASP A 472 15.76 -25.61 -3.84
C ASP A 472 14.81 -26.02 -2.73
N THR A 473 14.21 -25.00 -2.12
CA THR A 473 13.19 -25.10 -1.08
C THR A 473 11.88 -25.72 -1.59
N CYS A 474 11.77 -25.91 -2.90
CA CYS A 474 10.53 -25.96 -3.64
C CYS A 474 10.22 -27.32 -4.31
N GLY A 475 11.16 -28.26 -4.28
CA GLY A 475 11.01 -29.58 -4.89
C GLY A 475 11.19 -29.63 -6.42
N PHE A 476 11.69 -28.56 -7.05
CA PHE A 476 12.13 -28.55 -8.44
C PHE A 476 13.34 -29.46 -8.63
N HIS A 477 13.24 -30.46 -9.50
CA HIS A 477 14.36 -31.36 -9.73
C HIS A 477 15.55 -30.71 -10.45
N SER A 478 15.34 -29.63 -11.22
CA SER A 478 16.38 -28.88 -11.96
C SER A 478 15.84 -27.53 -12.45
N PHE A 479 16.68 -26.50 -12.47
CA PHE A 479 16.41 -25.22 -13.13
C PHE A 479 17.29 -25.09 -14.38
N PHE A 480 16.76 -24.48 -15.43
CA PHE A 480 17.45 -24.32 -16.71
C PHE A 480 17.28 -22.90 -17.22
N ASP A 481 18.29 -22.38 -17.91
CA ASP A 481 18.30 -21.03 -18.48
C ASP A 481 17.94 -19.96 -17.42
N THR A 482 18.49 -20.11 -16.22
CA THR A 482 18.33 -19.15 -15.13
C THR A 482 19.00 -17.82 -15.48
N PRO A 483 18.43 -16.67 -15.10
CA PRO A 483 18.98 -15.37 -15.48
C PRO A 483 20.17 -14.97 -14.59
N TYR A 484 21.16 -15.85 -14.43
CA TYR A 484 22.33 -15.61 -13.57
C TYR A 484 23.24 -14.46 -14.04
N ASN A 485 23.16 -14.05 -15.31
CA ASN A 485 23.87 -12.87 -15.81
C ASN A 485 23.09 -11.56 -15.56
N ASN A 486 21.95 -11.63 -14.89
CA ASN A 486 21.17 -10.46 -14.52
C ASN A 486 21.80 -9.75 -13.33
N PHE A 487 21.82 -8.41 -13.35
CA PHE A 487 22.32 -7.63 -12.22
C PHE A 487 21.55 -7.87 -10.92
N MET A 488 20.28 -8.31 -10.97
CA MET A 488 19.46 -8.66 -9.79
C MET A 488 19.64 -10.11 -9.32
N SER A 489 20.67 -10.81 -9.82
CA SER A 489 21.14 -12.09 -9.29
C SER A 489 22.20 -11.88 -8.20
N TYR A 490 22.59 -12.97 -7.52
CA TYR A 490 23.74 -12.99 -6.61
C TYR A 490 24.99 -13.60 -7.24
N ALA A 491 25.03 -13.72 -8.57
CA ALA A 491 26.22 -14.18 -9.26
C ALA A 491 27.37 -13.16 -9.12
N ASP A 492 28.61 -13.62 -9.18
CA ASP A 492 29.80 -12.77 -9.11
C ASP A 492 29.79 -11.65 -10.18
N ASP A 493 30.45 -10.52 -9.88
CA ASP A 493 30.55 -9.36 -10.78
C ASP A 493 31.00 -9.73 -12.21
N ASP A 494 31.92 -10.70 -12.35
CA ASP A 494 32.41 -11.17 -13.67
C ASP A 494 31.31 -11.84 -14.53
N CYS A 495 30.14 -12.09 -13.95
CA CYS A 495 29.02 -12.82 -14.53
C CYS A 495 27.87 -11.93 -15.00
N THR A 496 27.58 -10.87 -14.25
CA THR A 496 26.37 -10.06 -14.43
C THR A 496 26.62 -8.91 -15.39
N ASP A 497 25.74 -8.72 -16.38
CA ASP A 497 25.95 -7.74 -17.44
C ASP A 497 24.69 -7.03 -17.96
N SER A 498 23.50 -7.40 -17.48
CA SER A 498 22.26 -6.91 -18.09
C SER A 498 21.04 -6.87 -17.15
N PHE A 499 20.09 -6.02 -17.53
CA PHE A 499 18.68 -6.04 -17.11
C PHE A 499 17.78 -6.51 -18.26
N THR A 500 16.64 -7.12 -17.93
CA THR A 500 15.64 -7.54 -18.93
C THR A 500 14.76 -6.36 -19.37
N PRO A 501 14.10 -6.45 -20.54
CA PRO A 501 13.12 -5.45 -20.96
C PRO A 501 12.04 -5.11 -19.92
N ASN A 502 11.48 -6.10 -19.22
CA ASN A 502 10.46 -5.85 -18.18
C ASN A 502 11.04 -5.12 -16.97
N GLN A 503 12.23 -5.50 -16.52
CA GLN A 503 12.93 -4.76 -15.45
C GLN A 503 13.16 -3.30 -15.88
N VAL A 504 13.63 -3.08 -17.11
CA VAL A 504 13.84 -1.71 -17.64
C VAL A 504 12.52 -0.93 -17.71
N ALA A 505 11.41 -1.55 -18.11
CA ALA A 505 10.10 -0.92 -18.10
C ALA A 505 9.67 -0.51 -16.68
N ARG A 506 9.89 -1.37 -15.68
CA ARG A 506 9.62 -1.06 -14.27
C ARG A 506 10.47 0.09 -13.75
N MET A 507 11.77 0.09 -14.03
CA MET A 507 12.66 1.20 -13.64
C MET A 507 12.18 2.54 -14.22
N HIS A 508 11.82 2.57 -15.50
CA HIS A 508 11.28 3.79 -16.12
C HIS A 508 9.92 4.20 -15.52
N CYS A 509 9.08 3.23 -15.16
CA CYS A 509 7.81 3.50 -14.49
C CYS A 509 8.03 4.13 -13.11
N TYR A 510 8.90 3.57 -12.25
CA TYR A 510 9.18 4.13 -10.93
C TYR A 510 9.83 5.51 -10.99
N LEU A 511 10.65 5.79 -12.02
CA LEU A 511 11.15 7.14 -12.29
C LEU A 511 10.01 8.13 -12.59
N ASP A 512 8.93 7.69 -13.25
CA ASP A 512 7.77 8.53 -13.51
C ASP A 512 6.78 8.60 -12.35
N LEU A 513 6.63 7.52 -11.57
CA LEU A 513 5.67 7.37 -10.47
C LEU A 513 6.16 8.05 -9.18
N VAL A 514 7.38 7.72 -8.74
CA VAL A 514 7.91 8.13 -7.42
C VAL A 514 9.02 9.16 -7.56
N TYR A 515 9.95 8.96 -8.51
CA TYR A 515 11.21 9.72 -8.55
C TYR A 515 11.23 10.88 -9.57
N GLN A 516 10.08 11.50 -9.80
CA GLN A 516 9.97 12.73 -10.59
C GLN A 516 10.83 13.87 -10.01
N GLY A 517 10.99 13.92 -8.69
CA GLY A 517 11.83 14.91 -8.00
C GLY A 517 13.34 14.75 -8.25
N TRP A 518 13.80 13.54 -8.59
CA TRP A 518 15.21 13.26 -8.90
C TRP A 518 15.59 13.67 -10.32
N GLN A 519 14.59 13.95 -11.17
CA GLN A 519 14.81 14.32 -12.55
C GLN A 519 14.87 15.85 -12.72
N PRO A 520 15.85 16.40 -13.45
CA PRO A 520 15.90 17.83 -13.76
C PRO A 520 14.70 18.32 -14.59
N SER A 521 14.11 17.43 -15.38
CA SER A 521 12.97 17.71 -16.26
C SER A 521 11.70 18.01 -15.46
N LYS A 522 10.94 19.02 -15.90
CA LYS A 522 9.61 19.37 -15.35
C LYS A 522 8.44 18.82 -16.16
N LYS A 523 8.71 17.94 -17.13
CA LYS A 523 7.64 17.34 -17.95
C LYS A 523 6.71 16.52 -17.06
N PRO A 524 5.38 16.64 -17.24
CA PRO A 524 4.43 15.86 -16.46
C PRO A 524 4.53 14.37 -16.79
N ALA A 525 4.18 13.51 -15.83
CA ALA A 525 4.10 12.09 -16.07
C ALA A 525 3.02 11.76 -17.12
N PRO A 526 3.19 10.66 -17.89
CA PRO A 526 2.21 10.26 -18.87
C PRO A 526 0.99 9.59 -18.21
N VAL A 527 -0.12 9.55 -18.94
CA VAL A 527 -1.20 8.59 -18.65
C VAL A 527 -0.77 7.23 -19.17
N ALA A 528 -0.57 6.27 -18.26
CA ALA A 528 0.04 4.98 -18.60
C ALA A 528 -0.85 4.09 -19.47
N LEU A 529 -2.17 4.23 -19.40
CA LEU A 529 -3.15 3.40 -20.10
C LEU A 529 -3.87 4.15 -21.22
N ALA A 530 -4.38 3.40 -22.21
CA ALA A 530 -5.21 3.96 -23.26
C ALA A 530 -6.51 4.57 -22.69
N PRO A 531 -7.04 5.67 -23.28
CA PRO A 531 -8.36 6.17 -22.92
C PRO A 531 -9.42 5.09 -23.18
N GLN A 532 -10.40 5.02 -22.30
CA GLN A 532 -11.47 4.02 -22.32
C GLN A 532 -12.72 4.59 -22.95
N ILE A 533 -13.32 3.84 -23.89
CA ILE A 533 -14.68 4.13 -24.36
C ILE A 533 -15.65 3.76 -23.24
N VAL A 534 -16.46 4.72 -22.79
CA VAL A 534 -17.45 4.54 -21.71
C VAL A 534 -18.89 4.68 -22.20
N GLY A 535 -19.07 5.00 -23.47
CA GLY A 535 -20.39 5.15 -24.07
C GLY A 535 -20.34 5.58 -25.52
N HIS A 536 -21.31 5.14 -26.31
CA HIS A 536 -21.53 5.64 -27.66
C HIS A 536 -23.01 5.92 -27.94
N THR A 537 -23.27 6.68 -28.99
CA THR A 537 -24.57 6.82 -29.63
C THR A 537 -24.41 6.62 -31.14
N THR A 538 -25.48 6.76 -31.92
CA THR A 538 -25.38 6.72 -33.39
C THR A 538 -24.43 7.78 -33.95
N ASP A 539 -24.23 8.88 -33.23
CA ASP A 539 -23.53 10.07 -33.73
C ASP A 539 -22.37 10.52 -32.82
N SER A 540 -22.10 9.82 -31.72
CA SER A 540 -21.05 10.22 -30.78
C SER A 540 -20.35 9.06 -30.08
N VAL A 541 -19.13 9.27 -29.63
CA VAL A 541 -18.43 8.39 -28.69
C VAL A 541 -17.87 9.20 -27.53
N THR A 542 -17.94 8.66 -26.31
CA THR A 542 -17.39 9.29 -25.10
C THR A 542 -16.21 8.47 -24.59
N LEU A 543 -15.10 9.16 -24.38
CA LEU A 543 -13.87 8.63 -23.81
C LEU A 543 -13.65 9.19 -22.41
N GLU A 544 -13.16 8.36 -21.51
CA GLU A 544 -12.63 8.73 -20.19
C GLU A 544 -11.22 8.14 -20.03
N TRP A 545 -10.36 8.73 -19.20
CA TRP A 545 -8.99 8.22 -19.01
C TRP A 545 -8.50 8.30 -17.58
N PHE A 546 -7.53 7.46 -17.25
CA PHE A 546 -6.82 7.42 -15.97
C PHE A 546 -6.03 8.71 -15.73
N PRO A 547 -5.75 9.07 -14.46
CA PRO A 547 -4.86 10.19 -14.18
C PRO A 547 -3.43 9.89 -14.69
N PRO A 548 -2.53 10.89 -14.69
CA PRO A 548 -1.11 10.64 -14.88
C PRO A 548 -0.62 9.58 -13.87
N ILE A 549 0.40 8.79 -14.23
CA ILE A 549 0.83 7.64 -13.41
C ILE A 549 1.29 8.04 -12.01
N ASP A 550 1.81 9.26 -11.84
CA ASP A 550 2.23 9.83 -10.55
C ASP A 550 1.06 10.31 -9.66
N GLY A 551 -0.18 10.23 -10.14
CA GLY A 551 -1.37 10.64 -9.40
C GLY A 551 -1.49 12.16 -9.18
N HIS A 552 -0.62 12.98 -9.80
CA HIS A 552 -0.67 14.42 -9.65
C HIS A 552 -1.73 15.05 -10.57
N PHE A 553 -2.50 16.01 -10.02
CA PHE A 553 -3.53 16.76 -10.75
C PHE A 553 -3.17 18.23 -10.97
N PHE A 554 -2.06 18.68 -10.42
CA PHE A 554 -1.61 20.07 -10.46
C PHE A 554 -0.16 20.18 -10.97
N GLU A 555 0.22 21.37 -11.45
CA GLU A 555 1.60 21.65 -11.87
C GLU A 555 2.56 21.42 -10.69
N ARG A 556 3.62 20.65 -10.94
CA ARG A 556 4.61 20.24 -9.92
C ARG A 556 5.40 21.44 -9.40
N GLU A 557 5.35 21.63 -8.08
CA GLU A 557 6.19 22.58 -7.34
C GLU A 557 6.75 21.86 -6.12
N LEU A 558 7.95 21.27 -6.29
CA LEU A 558 8.58 20.40 -5.29
C LEU A 558 8.58 21.00 -3.88
N GLY A 559 8.03 20.27 -2.93
CA GLY A 559 7.97 20.64 -1.51
C GLY A 559 6.84 21.62 -1.18
N SER A 560 5.95 21.89 -2.13
CA SER A 560 4.74 22.68 -1.89
C SER A 560 3.55 21.78 -1.52
N ALA A 561 2.48 22.40 -1.02
CA ALA A 561 1.21 21.71 -0.78
C ALA A 561 0.56 21.17 -2.08
N CYS A 562 0.95 21.65 -3.26
CA CYS A 562 0.36 21.22 -4.53
C CYS A 562 0.68 19.77 -4.87
N ASP A 563 1.82 19.27 -4.40
CA ASP A 563 2.22 17.86 -4.57
C ASP A 563 1.28 16.92 -3.79
N LEU A 564 0.55 17.44 -2.79
CA LEU A 564 -0.34 16.70 -1.90
C LEU A 564 -1.84 16.86 -2.26
N CYS A 565 -2.15 17.54 -3.36
CA CYS A 565 -3.52 17.87 -3.76
C CYS A 565 -4.11 16.88 -4.77
N LEU A 566 -5.30 16.35 -4.48
CA LEU A 566 -6.08 15.46 -5.33
C LEU A 566 -7.08 16.20 -6.25
N GLU A 567 -7.70 15.47 -7.19
CA GLU A 567 -8.60 15.95 -8.27
C GLU A 567 -9.71 16.91 -7.81
N GLY A 568 -10.17 16.82 -6.55
CA GLY A 568 -11.18 17.70 -5.94
C GLY A 568 -10.64 18.93 -5.20
N ARG A 569 -9.37 19.31 -5.42
CA ARG A 569 -8.64 20.31 -4.59
C ARG A 569 -8.66 19.95 -3.10
N ILE A 570 -8.59 18.66 -2.83
CA ILE A 570 -8.52 18.07 -1.49
C ILE A 570 -7.05 17.82 -1.20
N LEU A 571 -6.55 18.34 -0.08
CA LEU A 571 -5.20 18.10 0.38
C LEU A 571 -5.19 16.83 1.24
N VAL A 572 -4.31 15.90 0.91
CA VAL A 572 -4.09 14.67 1.66
C VAL A 572 -2.64 14.62 2.11
N GLN A 573 -2.41 14.41 3.40
CA GLN A 573 -1.05 14.32 3.96
C GLN A 573 -0.99 13.27 5.06
N TYR A 574 0.17 12.63 5.17
CA TYR A 574 0.50 11.74 6.26
C TYR A 574 1.20 12.51 7.38
N ALA A 575 1.24 11.91 8.57
CA ALA A 575 2.03 12.45 9.68
C ALA A 575 3.50 12.56 9.27
N PHE A 576 4.14 13.68 9.58
CA PHE A 576 5.56 13.93 9.22
C PHE A 576 6.49 13.98 10.44
N ASN A 577 5.91 14.03 11.64
CA ASN A 577 6.63 14.10 12.89
C ASN A 577 5.79 13.41 13.96
N ALA A 578 6.43 12.57 14.76
CA ALA A 578 5.78 11.77 15.77
C ALA A 578 6.52 11.83 17.11
N SER A 579 5.76 11.78 18.20
CA SER A 579 6.32 11.72 19.55
C SER A 579 5.43 10.95 20.51
N SER A 580 6.03 10.43 21.57
CA SER A 580 5.34 9.76 22.67
C SER A 580 6.05 10.13 23.98
N PRO A 581 5.32 10.28 25.11
CA PRO A 581 5.94 10.52 26.41
C PRO A 581 6.76 9.33 26.91
N MET A 582 6.56 8.14 26.35
CA MET A 582 7.35 6.96 26.68
C MET A 582 8.73 7.07 26.03
N PRO A 583 9.83 6.99 26.81
CA PRO A 583 11.18 7.02 26.24
C PRO A 583 11.34 5.82 25.31
N CYS A 584 11.78 6.09 24.08
CA CYS A 584 12.05 5.06 23.09
C CYS A 584 13.39 4.40 23.38
N GLY A 585 13.50 3.11 23.10
CA GLY A 585 14.78 2.42 23.05
C GLY A 585 15.73 3.05 22.02
N PRO A 586 17.04 2.86 22.18
CA PRO A 586 18.07 3.43 21.31
C PRO A 586 18.01 2.92 19.86
N SER A 587 17.27 1.83 19.59
CA SER A 587 17.16 1.22 18.26
C SER A 587 16.26 1.94 17.27
N GLY A 588 15.36 2.82 17.75
CA GLY A 588 14.37 3.47 16.90
C GLY A 588 13.22 2.57 16.45
N HIS A 589 13.28 1.25 16.64
CA HIS A 589 12.18 0.34 16.35
C HIS A 589 11.04 0.47 17.37
N TRP A 590 9.83 0.28 16.91
CA TRP A 590 8.60 0.64 17.62
C TRP A 590 8.51 2.08 18.14
N SER A 591 9.41 2.95 17.69
CA SER A 591 9.42 4.35 18.08
C SER A 591 8.24 5.09 17.44
N PRO A 592 7.87 6.26 17.96
CA PRO A 592 6.85 7.10 17.37
C PRO A 592 7.07 7.36 15.88
N ARG A 593 8.34 7.46 15.45
CA ARG A 593 8.71 7.76 14.06
C ARG A 593 8.25 6.70 13.07
N GLU A 594 8.09 5.45 13.52
CA GLU A 594 7.53 4.39 12.69
C GLU A 594 6.07 4.66 12.27
N ALA A 595 5.39 5.63 12.89
CA ALA A 595 4.05 6.06 12.48
C ALA A 595 4.04 7.27 11.52
N GLU A 596 5.22 7.76 11.09
CA GLU A 596 5.38 8.83 10.10
C GLU A 596 5.29 8.27 8.67
N GLY A 597 4.82 9.07 7.71
CA GLY A 597 4.75 8.68 6.31
C GLY A 597 3.59 7.74 5.95
N HIS A 598 3.70 7.10 4.78
CA HIS A 598 2.70 6.17 4.24
C HIS A 598 2.77 4.83 4.98
N PRO A 599 1.66 4.09 5.13
CA PRO A 599 1.69 2.75 5.74
C PRO A 599 2.60 1.79 4.95
N ASP A 600 3.46 1.05 5.64
CA ASP A 600 4.47 0.16 5.03
C ASP A 600 4.55 -1.23 5.69
N VAL A 601 3.53 -1.60 6.47
CA VAL A 601 3.38 -2.95 7.02
C VAL A 601 2.82 -3.92 5.98
N GLU A 602 3.62 -4.91 5.59
CA GLU A 602 3.23 -5.92 4.59
C GLU A 602 2.18 -6.92 5.09
N GLN A 603 2.20 -7.26 6.39
CA GLN A 603 1.32 -8.30 6.97
C GLN A 603 0.51 -7.76 8.15
N PRO A 604 -0.63 -7.13 7.87
CA PRO A 604 -1.55 -6.68 8.91
C PRO A 604 -2.02 -7.85 9.80
N CYS A 605 -2.36 -7.54 11.05
CA CYS A 605 -2.71 -8.50 12.09
C CYS A 605 -1.56 -9.44 12.52
N LYS A 606 -0.31 -9.04 12.29
CA LYS A 606 0.89 -9.64 12.88
C LYS A 606 1.76 -8.51 13.40
N SER A 607 2.48 -8.77 14.50
CA SER A 607 3.39 -7.79 15.08
C SER A 607 4.48 -7.41 14.08
N SER A 608 4.78 -6.12 13.97
CA SER A 608 5.78 -5.58 13.06
C SER A 608 6.65 -4.52 13.74
N VAL A 609 7.96 -4.57 13.48
CA VAL A 609 8.94 -3.55 13.93
C VAL A 609 8.74 -2.19 13.25
N ARG A 610 8.01 -2.15 12.13
CA ARG A 610 7.71 -0.96 11.31
C ARG A 610 6.48 -0.18 11.80
N THR A 611 6.18 -0.29 13.09
CA THR A 611 4.96 0.29 13.68
C THR A 611 5.29 0.92 15.00
N TRP A 612 4.64 1.99 15.41
CA TRP A 612 4.74 2.45 16.79
C TRP A 612 3.98 1.49 17.73
N SER A 613 4.63 1.12 18.85
CA SER A 613 3.98 0.39 19.95
C SER A 613 4.36 0.99 21.31
N PRO A 614 3.42 1.17 22.25
CA PRO A 614 3.68 1.80 23.55
C PRO A 614 4.77 1.13 24.39
N ASN A 615 4.77 -0.21 24.46
CA ASN A 615 5.63 -0.96 25.35
C ASN A 615 6.66 -1.85 24.63
N SER A 616 6.51 -2.10 23.32
CA SER A 616 7.47 -2.94 22.58
C SER A 616 8.86 -2.28 22.47
N ALA A 617 8.95 -0.95 22.56
CA ALA A 617 10.21 -0.20 22.50
C ALA A 617 10.90 0.01 23.87
N VAL A 618 10.35 -0.52 24.98
CA VAL A 618 10.77 -0.16 26.34
C VAL A 618 11.49 -1.33 27.01
N ASN A 619 12.71 -1.10 27.51
CA ASN A 619 13.46 -2.10 28.28
C ASN A 619 12.74 -2.40 29.62
N PRO A 620 12.24 -3.63 29.84
CA PRO A 620 11.47 -4.00 31.03
C PRO A 620 12.28 -3.99 32.32
N HIS A 621 13.61 -3.92 32.25
CA HIS A 621 14.52 -3.92 33.41
C HIS A 621 14.82 -2.52 33.97
N THR A 622 14.64 -1.45 33.17
CA THR A 622 15.01 -0.08 33.56
C THR A 622 13.82 0.85 33.76
N VAL A 623 12.69 0.61 33.09
CA VAL A 623 11.46 1.42 33.19
C VAL A 623 10.26 0.50 33.43
N PRO A 624 9.51 0.65 34.53
CA PRO A 624 8.31 -0.16 34.72
C PRO A 624 7.26 0.19 33.64
N PRO A 625 6.78 -0.78 32.86
CA PRO A 625 5.71 -0.52 31.90
C PRO A 625 4.41 -0.38 32.70
N ALA A 626 3.78 0.77 32.56
CA ALA A 626 2.35 0.89 32.75
C ALA A 626 1.92 2.14 32.03
N CYS A 627 1.09 2.01 31.01
CA CYS A 627 0.25 3.10 30.54
C CYS A 627 -0.61 3.55 31.74
N PRO A 628 -0.29 4.68 32.41
CA PRO A 628 -0.80 4.93 33.74
C PRO A 628 -2.30 5.23 33.67
N GLU A 629 -3.11 4.41 34.33
CA GLU A 629 -4.54 4.71 34.46
C GLU A 629 -4.73 6.05 35.23
N PRO A 630 -5.65 6.92 34.79
CA PRO A 630 -6.64 6.74 33.72
C PRO A 630 -6.22 7.32 32.35
N GLN A 631 -4.98 7.83 32.23
CA GLN A 631 -4.55 8.61 31.06
C GLN A 631 -4.03 7.72 29.91
N GLY A 632 -3.56 6.50 30.22
CA GLY A 632 -3.01 5.57 29.23
C GLY A 632 -1.71 6.07 28.60
N CYS A 633 -1.23 5.35 27.58
CA CYS A 633 -0.14 5.82 26.72
C CYS A 633 -0.73 6.60 25.54
N TYR A 634 0.04 7.50 24.94
CA TYR A 634 -0.39 8.17 23.73
C TYR A 634 0.71 8.34 22.70
N LEU A 635 0.30 8.34 21.44
CA LEU A 635 1.11 8.74 20.30
C LEU A 635 0.62 10.10 19.82
N GLU A 636 1.51 11.08 19.73
CA GLU A 636 1.25 12.38 19.14
C GLU A 636 1.84 12.43 17.73
N LEU A 637 1.02 12.81 16.76
CA LEU A 637 1.39 12.91 15.35
C LEU A 637 1.09 14.32 14.85
N GLU A 638 2.06 14.92 14.17
CA GLU A 638 1.94 16.24 13.55
C GLU A 638 1.90 16.14 12.03
N PHE A 639 1.21 17.10 11.40
CA PHE A 639 1.03 17.21 9.97
C PHE A 639 1.71 18.49 9.45
N HIS A 640 2.32 18.41 8.27
CA HIS A 640 3.16 19.48 7.73
C HIS A 640 2.36 20.78 7.48
N TYR A 641 1.11 20.64 7.02
CA TYR A 641 0.21 21.74 6.74
C TYR A 641 -1.00 21.71 7.67
N PRO A 642 -1.18 22.70 8.57
CA PRO A 642 -2.44 22.85 9.30
C PRO A 642 -3.59 23.05 8.33
N LEU A 643 -4.68 22.30 8.49
CA LEU A 643 -5.85 22.39 7.61
C LEU A 643 -7.15 22.10 8.34
N VAL A 644 -8.27 22.53 7.76
CA VAL A 644 -9.61 22.14 8.24
C VAL A 644 -9.90 20.74 7.70
N PRO A 645 -9.93 19.70 8.56
CA PRO A 645 -10.01 18.33 8.08
C PRO A 645 -11.45 17.92 7.81
N GLU A 646 -11.62 17.11 6.78
CA GLU A 646 -12.84 16.38 6.47
C GLU A 646 -12.82 14.99 7.11
N SER A 647 -11.67 14.31 7.10
CA SER A 647 -11.50 12.99 7.70
C SER A 647 -10.08 12.74 8.20
N LEU A 648 -9.99 11.80 9.13
CA LEU A 648 -8.75 11.24 9.67
C LEU A 648 -8.76 9.73 9.39
N THR A 649 -7.67 9.19 8.83
CA THR A 649 -7.47 7.74 8.67
C THR A 649 -6.26 7.29 9.48
N VAL A 650 -6.37 6.18 10.20
CA VAL A 650 -5.30 5.59 11.02
C VAL A 650 -5.14 4.11 10.70
N TRP A 651 -3.93 3.66 10.42
CA TRP A 651 -3.60 2.25 10.17
C TRP A 651 -3.17 1.59 11.47
N VAL A 652 -4.12 0.93 12.12
CA VAL A 652 -3.84 0.07 13.27
C VAL A 652 -3.58 -1.32 12.71
N THR A 653 -2.40 -1.88 12.95
CA THR A 653 -1.94 -3.12 12.32
C THR A 653 -1.91 -4.31 13.27
N PHE A 654 -1.91 -4.07 14.58
CA PHE A 654 -1.99 -5.12 15.59
C PHE A 654 -2.70 -4.62 16.85
N VAL A 655 -3.44 -5.54 17.50
CA VAL A 655 -4.15 -5.33 18.77
C VAL A 655 -4.07 -6.63 19.56
N SER A 656 -3.88 -6.56 20.88
CA SER A 656 -3.81 -7.74 21.74
C SER A 656 -5.15 -8.50 21.79
N THR A 657 -5.07 -9.83 21.93
CA THR A 657 -6.25 -10.72 22.02
C THR A 657 -7.13 -10.47 23.25
N ASP A 658 -6.58 -9.83 24.28
CA ASP A 658 -7.30 -9.51 25.52
C ASP A 658 -8.27 -8.32 25.36
N TRP A 659 -8.08 -7.52 24.31
CA TRP A 659 -8.96 -6.42 23.95
C TRP A 659 -9.85 -6.86 22.78
N ASP A 660 -11.17 -6.90 23.00
CA ASP A 660 -12.10 -6.90 21.87
C ASP A 660 -11.83 -5.63 21.02
N SER A 661 -12.10 -5.67 19.72
CA SER A 661 -12.03 -4.51 18.79
C SER A 661 -12.66 -3.20 19.33
N SER A 662 -13.47 -3.28 20.39
CA SER A 662 -13.96 -2.16 21.20
C SER A 662 -13.10 -1.92 22.46
N GLY A 663 -12.21 -0.93 22.42
CA GLY A 663 -11.55 -0.40 23.62
C GLY A 663 -10.04 -0.22 23.54
N ALA A 664 -9.37 -0.76 22.52
CA ALA A 664 -7.93 -0.57 22.33
C ALA A 664 -7.58 0.92 22.17
N VAL A 665 -8.27 1.62 21.26
CA VAL A 665 -8.17 3.09 21.13
C VAL A 665 -9.22 3.75 22.02
N ASN A 666 -8.77 4.37 23.11
CA ASN A 666 -9.63 4.95 24.15
C ASN A 666 -10.09 6.38 23.85
N ASP A 667 -9.24 7.17 23.21
CA ASP A 667 -9.58 8.51 22.73
C ASP A 667 -8.65 8.89 21.59
N ILE A 668 -9.14 9.73 20.67
CA ILE A 668 -8.32 10.44 19.71
C ILE A 668 -8.62 11.92 19.89
N LYS A 669 -7.60 12.74 20.14
CA LYS A 669 -7.74 14.19 20.24
C LYS A 669 -7.17 14.86 19.01
N LEU A 670 -7.94 15.79 18.42
CA LEU A 670 -7.45 16.69 17.39
C LEU A 670 -6.76 17.88 18.06
N LEU A 671 -5.55 18.21 17.60
CA LEU A 671 -4.78 19.37 18.04
C LEU A 671 -5.02 20.53 17.07
N THR A 672 -5.66 21.58 17.55
CA THR A 672 -6.03 22.75 16.73
C THR A 672 -5.03 23.89 16.91
N THR A 673 -4.88 24.73 15.88
CA THR A 673 -3.99 25.92 15.93
C THR A 673 -4.44 26.96 16.95
N THR A 674 -5.69 26.89 17.42
CA THR A 674 -6.23 27.77 18.48
C THR A 674 -5.87 27.29 19.90
N GLY A 675 -5.30 26.08 20.03
CA GLY A 675 -4.98 25.43 21.30
C GLY A 675 -6.16 24.71 21.97
N LYS A 676 -7.29 24.54 21.27
CA LYS A 676 -8.47 23.83 21.76
C LYS A 676 -8.47 22.38 21.26
N ASN A 677 -8.11 21.44 22.13
CA ASN A 677 -8.12 20.02 21.78
C ASN A 677 -9.55 19.47 21.70
N ILE A 678 -9.88 18.76 20.61
CA ILE A 678 -11.21 18.18 20.38
C ILE A 678 -11.11 16.65 20.52
N SER A 679 -11.77 16.09 21.52
CA SER A 679 -11.84 14.63 21.74
C SER A 679 -12.88 13.98 20.83
N LEU A 680 -12.49 12.89 20.17
CA LEU A 680 -13.34 12.05 19.33
C LEU A 680 -13.95 10.87 20.11
N GLY A 681 -13.46 10.60 21.32
CA GLY A 681 -13.87 9.47 22.14
C GLY A 681 -13.31 8.14 21.64
N PRO A 682 -13.71 7.02 22.28
CA PRO A 682 -13.19 5.69 21.98
C PRO A 682 -13.59 5.22 20.58
N GLN A 683 -12.67 4.52 19.92
CA GLN A 683 -12.84 4.05 18.54
C GLN A 683 -12.73 2.53 18.44
N ASN A 684 -13.53 1.94 17.57
CA ASN A 684 -13.42 0.53 17.24
C ASN A 684 -12.44 0.34 16.07
N VAL A 685 -11.49 -0.57 16.23
CA VAL A 685 -10.39 -0.79 15.27
C VAL A 685 -10.33 -2.25 14.82
N PHE A 686 -9.87 -2.45 13.59
CA PHE A 686 -9.59 -3.75 12.99
C PHE A 686 -8.19 -3.69 12.41
N CYS A 687 -7.40 -4.74 12.62
CA CYS A 687 -6.00 -4.75 12.20
C CYS A 687 -5.81 -4.85 10.67
N ASP A 688 -6.84 -5.31 9.95
CA ASP A 688 -6.84 -5.53 8.50
C ASP A 688 -7.61 -4.44 7.73
N VAL A 689 -8.23 -3.46 8.42
CA VAL A 689 -8.98 -2.37 7.79
C VAL A 689 -8.68 -1.04 8.49
N PRO A 690 -8.17 -0.02 7.76
CA PRO A 690 -7.81 1.26 8.36
C PRO A 690 -9.00 1.96 9.05
N LEU A 691 -8.74 2.61 10.18
CA LEU A 691 -9.71 3.41 10.93
C LEU A 691 -9.92 4.77 10.27
N THR A 692 -10.97 4.91 9.46
CA THR A 692 -11.37 6.20 8.88
C THR A 692 -12.51 6.86 9.66
N ILE A 693 -12.26 8.06 10.17
CA ILE A 693 -13.19 8.87 10.97
C ILE A 693 -13.54 10.13 10.18
N LYS A 694 -14.84 10.38 10.00
CA LYS A 694 -15.32 11.64 9.43
C LYS A 694 -15.31 12.73 10.50
N LEU A 695 -14.62 13.84 10.24
CA LEU A 695 -14.48 14.97 11.14
C LEU A 695 -15.46 16.06 10.71
N ARG A 696 -16.52 16.26 11.48
CA ARG A 696 -17.58 17.25 11.20
C ARG A 696 -17.48 18.43 12.15
N ASP A 697 -17.83 19.61 11.65
CA ASP A 697 -17.94 20.85 12.45
C ASP A 697 -16.70 21.20 13.28
N VAL A 698 -15.51 20.73 12.86
CA VAL A 698 -14.23 21.12 13.48
C VAL A 698 -14.06 22.64 13.34
N GLY A 699 -14.29 23.16 12.13
CA GLY A 699 -14.33 24.60 11.82
C GLY A 699 -13.02 25.36 12.05
N GLU A 700 -11.96 24.65 12.43
CA GLU A 700 -10.65 25.17 12.83
C GLU A 700 -9.56 24.33 12.17
N GLU A 701 -8.38 24.92 11.99
CA GLU A 701 -7.23 24.22 11.44
C GLU A 701 -6.65 23.26 12.48
N VAL A 702 -6.48 22.00 12.07
CA VAL A 702 -5.84 20.93 12.83
C VAL A 702 -4.42 20.77 12.31
N TYR A 703 -3.44 20.80 13.22
CA TYR A 703 -2.02 20.61 12.90
C TYR A 703 -1.50 19.24 13.36
N GLY A 704 -2.24 18.53 14.23
CA GLY A 704 -1.81 17.25 14.77
C GLY A 704 -2.94 16.47 15.45
N ILE A 705 -2.63 15.25 15.89
CA ILE A 705 -3.52 14.38 16.65
C ILE A 705 -2.79 13.71 17.80
N GLN A 706 -3.53 13.32 18.84
CA GLN A 706 -3.05 12.44 19.92
C GLN A 706 -3.96 11.21 20.00
N ILE A 707 -3.37 10.02 19.86
CA ILE A 707 -4.08 8.74 19.94
C ILE A 707 -3.77 8.11 21.30
N TYR A 708 -4.78 7.94 22.14
CA TYR A 708 -4.66 7.36 23.48
C TYR A 708 -5.04 5.87 23.47
N THR A 709 -4.21 5.05 24.09
CA THR A 709 -4.41 3.60 24.22
C THR A 709 -4.19 3.13 25.66
N LEU A 710 -4.93 2.09 26.04
CA LEU A 710 -4.69 1.29 27.25
C LEU A 710 -4.17 -0.11 26.88
N ASP A 711 -4.19 -0.48 25.59
CA ASP A 711 -3.54 -1.68 25.11
C ASP A 711 -2.03 -1.39 24.95
N GLU A 712 -1.25 -2.15 25.69
CA GLU A 712 0.21 -2.08 25.74
C GLU A 712 0.87 -2.57 24.45
N HIS A 713 0.14 -3.36 23.64
CA HIS A 713 0.63 -3.95 22.40
C HIS A 713 -0.10 -3.38 21.16
N LEU A 714 -0.80 -2.25 21.29
CA LEU A 714 -1.39 -1.60 20.11
C LEU A 714 -0.29 -1.17 19.15
N GLU A 715 -0.38 -1.58 17.89
CA GLU A 715 0.56 -1.16 16.84
C GLU A 715 -0.10 -0.19 15.86
N ILE A 716 0.53 0.96 15.63
CA ILE A 716 0.09 1.99 14.68
C ILE A 716 1.18 2.23 13.64
N ASP A 717 0.82 2.06 12.37
CA ASP A 717 1.72 2.16 11.22
C ASP A 717 1.72 3.55 10.59
N ALA A 718 0.55 4.19 10.50
CA ALA A 718 0.44 5.51 9.87
C ALA A 718 -0.83 6.25 10.31
N ALA A 719 -0.82 7.57 10.12
CA ALA A 719 -2.03 8.39 10.14
C ALA A 719 -2.04 9.40 8.99
N MET A 720 -3.22 9.61 8.42
CA MET A 720 -3.46 10.48 7.27
C MET A 720 -4.60 11.46 7.56
N LEU A 721 -4.35 12.74 7.29
CA LEU A 721 -5.35 13.81 7.40
C LEU A 721 -5.80 14.26 6.01
N THR A 722 -7.11 14.30 5.79
CA THR A 722 -7.72 14.72 4.53
C THR A 722 -8.49 16.01 4.76
N SER A 723 -8.26 17.03 3.93
CA SER A 723 -8.98 18.30 4.01
C SER A 723 -10.41 18.21 3.46
N ILE A 724 -11.20 19.23 3.76
CA ILE A 724 -12.39 19.53 2.94
C ILE A 724 -12.00 19.83 1.49
N ALA A 725 -12.95 19.68 0.56
CA ALA A 725 -12.81 20.12 -0.82
C ALA A 725 -12.53 21.63 -0.93
N ASP A 726 -11.89 22.04 -2.02
CA ASP A 726 -11.48 23.43 -2.26
C ASP A 726 -10.64 24.02 -1.13
N SER A 727 -9.69 23.23 -0.60
CA SER A 727 -8.74 23.69 0.42
C SER A 727 -7.99 24.94 -0.07
N PRO A 728 -7.81 25.98 0.78
CA PRO A 728 -7.07 27.19 0.41
C PRO A 728 -5.68 26.93 -0.18
N LEU A 729 -4.99 25.89 0.33
CA LEU A 729 -3.68 25.47 -0.17
C LEU A 729 -3.77 24.94 -1.60
N CYS A 730 -4.75 24.08 -1.90
CA CYS A 730 -4.96 23.52 -3.24
C CYS A 730 -5.61 24.50 -4.22
N LEU A 731 -6.29 25.54 -3.74
CA LEU A 731 -6.85 26.60 -4.61
C LEU A 731 -5.77 27.43 -5.29
N ALA A 732 -4.61 27.59 -4.67
CA ALA A 732 -3.47 28.28 -5.26
C ALA A 732 -2.80 27.48 -6.39
N CYS A 733 -3.02 26.16 -6.42
CA CYS A 733 -2.39 25.26 -7.38
C CYS A 733 -3.05 25.33 -8.76
N LYS A 734 -2.20 25.34 -9.80
CA LYS A 734 -2.63 25.34 -11.20
C LYS A 734 -2.93 23.90 -11.64
N PRO A 735 -4.13 23.60 -12.13
CA PRO A 735 -4.46 22.25 -12.57
C PRO A 735 -3.70 21.88 -13.83
N LEU A 736 -3.33 20.61 -13.95
CA LEU A 736 -2.83 20.05 -15.20
C LEU A 736 -3.89 20.18 -16.29
N GLN A 737 -3.41 20.28 -17.53
CA GLN A 737 -4.26 20.33 -18.71
C GLN A 737 -4.09 19.05 -19.51
N TYR A 738 -5.15 18.65 -20.22
CA TYR A 738 -5.12 17.49 -21.10
C TYR A 738 -5.36 17.92 -22.55
N LYS A 739 -4.77 17.17 -23.48
CA LYS A 739 -4.97 17.32 -24.91
C LYS A 739 -5.30 15.97 -25.52
N VAL A 740 -6.47 15.88 -26.16
CA VAL A 740 -6.90 14.69 -26.89
C VAL A 740 -6.47 14.84 -28.35
N VAL A 741 -5.70 13.86 -28.83
CA VAL A 741 -5.26 13.78 -30.23
C VAL A 741 -5.98 12.61 -30.88
N ARG A 742 -6.46 12.79 -32.12
CA ARG A 742 -7.18 11.77 -32.89
C ARG A 742 -6.56 11.57 -34.26
N ASP A 743 -6.60 10.35 -34.77
CA ASP A 743 -6.39 10.04 -36.19
C ASP A 743 -7.62 9.29 -36.75
N PRO A 744 -8.26 9.77 -37.85
CA PRO A 744 -8.02 11.03 -38.55
C PRO A 744 -8.19 12.27 -37.65
N PRO A 745 -7.51 13.40 -37.95
CA PRO A 745 -7.51 14.57 -37.08
C PRO A 745 -8.92 15.14 -36.84
N LEU A 746 -9.13 15.71 -35.65
CA LEU A 746 -10.34 16.45 -35.31
C LEU A 746 -10.44 17.70 -36.21
N GLN A 747 -11.65 18.02 -36.70
CA GLN A 747 -11.88 19.19 -37.57
C GLN A 747 -11.59 20.53 -36.90
N VAL A 748 -11.73 20.59 -35.57
CA VAL A 748 -11.32 21.72 -34.76
C VAL A 748 -10.06 21.26 -34.03
N ASP A 749 -9.04 22.12 -33.98
CA ASP A 749 -7.92 21.96 -33.06
C ASP A 749 -8.48 22.21 -31.66
N VAL A 750 -9.25 21.22 -31.16
CA VAL A 750 -9.77 21.23 -29.81
C VAL A 750 -8.57 20.88 -28.93
N ALA A 751 -7.66 21.84 -28.80
CA ALA A 751 -7.02 22.13 -27.52
C ALA A 751 -8.15 22.44 -26.53
N SER A 752 -8.95 21.43 -26.24
CA SER A 752 -9.91 21.43 -25.16
C SER A 752 -9.01 21.29 -23.96
N ILE A 753 -8.57 22.44 -23.47
CA ILE A 753 -8.04 22.57 -22.13
C ILE A 753 -9.18 22.15 -21.21
N LEU A 754 -9.36 20.85 -21.06
CA LEU A 754 -10.26 20.26 -20.10
C LEU A 754 -9.56 20.45 -18.77
N HIS A 755 -10.02 21.45 -18.03
CA HIS A 755 -9.58 21.63 -16.65
C HIS A 755 -10.25 20.53 -15.82
N LEU A 756 -9.44 19.65 -15.24
CA LEU A 756 -9.81 18.61 -14.28
C LEU A 756 -10.75 17.50 -14.81
N ASN A 757 -11.52 17.71 -15.87
CA ASN A 757 -12.43 16.69 -16.39
C ASN A 757 -11.70 15.75 -17.37
N ARG A 758 -11.42 14.52 -16.91
CA ARG A 758 -10.79 13.45 -17.71
C ARG A 758 -11.77 12.76 -18.68
N ARG A 759 -12.62 13.54 -19.34
CA ARG A 759 -13.71 13.07 -20.21
C ARG A 759 -13.82 13.90 -21.48
N PHE A 760 -13.96 13.24 -22.63
CA PHE A 760 -14.14 13.87 -23.93
C PHE A 760 -15.23 13.15 -24.74
N THR A 761 -16.14 13.90 -25.36
CA THR A 761 -17.15 13.34 -26.27
C THR A 761 -16.89 13.82 -27.70
N ASP A 762 -16.61 12.88 -28.59
CA ASP A 762 -16.43 13.11 -30.01
C ASP A 762 -17.76 12.97 -30.75
N MET A 763 -18.06 13.91 -31.64
CA MET A 763 -19.26 13.93 -32.49
C MET A 763 -18.92 13.98 -33.98
N ASP A 764 -17.64 14.02 -34.35
CA ASP A 764 -17.16 14.09 -35.73
C ASP A 764 -16.79 12.70 -36.24
N LEU A 765 -17.80 11.82 -36.34
CA LEU A 765 -17.62 10.41 -36.62
C LEU A 765 -18.36 9.96 -37.89
N SER A 766 -17.74 9.05 -38.63
CA SER A 766 -18.32 8.39 -39.79
C SER A 766 -18.51 6.92 -39.48
N LEU A 767 -19.73 6.40 -39.64
CA LEU A 767 -20.07 5.01 -39.34
C LEU A 767 -19.14 4.03 -40.05
N GLY A 768 -18.60 3.07 -39.30
CA GLY A 768 -17.67 2.05 -39.78
C GLY A 768 -16.24 2.53 -40.02
N SER A 769 -15.92 3.81 -39.75
CA SER A 769 -14.55 4.31 -39.80
C SER A 769 -13.80 4.00 -38.50
N VAL A 770 -12.49 3.77 -38.62
CA VAL A 770 -11.59 3.50 -37.49
C VAL A 770 -10.95 4.80 -37.04
N TYR A 771 -10.93 5.01 -35.74
CA TYR A 771 -10.33 6.17 -35.08
C TYR A 771 -9.31 5.70 -34.04
N GLN A 772 -8.22 6.44 -33.91
CA GLN A 772 -7.24 6.24 -32.85
C GLN A 772 -7.18 7.50 -31.98
N TYR A 773 -7.23 7.33 -30.65
CA TYR A 773 -7.21 8.43 -29.69
C TYR A 773 -6.02 8.31 -28.74
N TRP A 774 -5.38 9.45 -28.48
CA TRP A 774 -4.31 9.61 -27.49
C TRP A 774 -4.62 10.76 -26.54
N VAL A 775 -4.15 10.64 -25.30
CA VAL A 775 -4.22 11.72 -24.30
C VAL A 775 -2.82 12.18 -23.96
N ILE A 776 -2.60 13.49 -23.97
CA ILE A 776 -1.34 14.13 -23.59
C ILE A 776 -1.58 14.99 -22.36
N THR A 777 -0.73 14.85 -21.35
CA THR A 777 -0.69 15.68 -20.14
C THR A 777 0.13 16.94 -20.39
N ILE A 778 -0.29 18.08 -19.85
CA ILE A 778 0.37 19.37 -20.07
C ILE A 778 0.55 20.09 -18.73
N SER A 779 1.78 20.56 -18.46
CA SER A 779 2.16 21.31 -17.26
C SER A 779 3.08 22.47 -17.64
N GLY A 780 2.74 23.71 -17.27
CA GLY A 780 3.61 24.88 -17.48
C GLY A 780 4.01 25.18 -18.93
N GLY A 781 3.31 24.60 -19.92
CA GLY A 781 3.60 24.68 -21.34
C GLY A 781 4.42 23.51 -21.92
N GLU A 782 4.84 22.56 -21.11
CA GLU A 782 5.50 21.32 -21.53
C GLU A 782 4.47 20.20 -21.72
N GLU A 783 4.57 19.47 -22.83
CA GLU A 783 3.76 18.28 -23.11
C GLU A 783 4.47 17.01 -22.57
N GLY A 784 3.72 16.19 -21.84
CA GLY A 784 4.09 14.83 -21.46
C GLY A 784 4.05 13.88 -22.65
N GLU A 785 4.42 12.63 -22.42
CA GLU A 785 4.31 11.61 -23.48
C GLU A 785 2.84 11.23 -23.69
N PRO A 786 2.38 11.07 -24.95
CA PRO A 786 0.98 10.66 -25.17
C PRO A 786 0.72 9.26 -24.61
N SER A 787 -0.49 9.01 -24.12
CA SER A 787 -0.96 7.70 -23.65
C SER A 787 -0.87 6.64 -24.74
N PRO A 788 -0.94 5.32 -24.46
CA PRO A 788 -1.27 4.33 -25.48
C PRO A 788 -2.53 4.72 -26.29
N ALA A 789 -2.59 4.25 -27.54
CA ALA A 789 -3.69 4.58 -28.44
C ALA A 789 -4.93 3.75 -28.10
N ALA A 790 -6.09 4.39 -27.97
CA ALA A 790 -7.37 3.69 -28.00
C ALA A 790 -7.85 3.59 -29.44
N VAL A 791 -8.08 2.37 -29.92
CA VAL A 791 -8.62 2.12 -31.26
C VAL A 791 -10.11 1.87 -31.16
N TYR A 792 -10.91 2.64 -31.89
CA TYR A 792 -12.37 2.54 -31.89
C TYR A 792 -12.92 2.58 -33.31
N THR A 793 -13.82 1.66 -33.64
CA THR A 793 -14.56 1.69 -34.91
C THR A 793 -15.95 2.22 -34.66
N HIS A 794 -16.36 3.31 -35.31
CA HIS A 794 -17.67 3.90 -34.99
C HIS A 794 -18.81 2.96 -35.34
N GLY A 795 -19.62 2.61 -34.32
CA GLY A 795 -20.70 1.63 -34.42
C GLY A 795 -20.28 0.18 -34.14
N SER A 796 -19.03 -0.09 -33.77
CA SER A 796 -18.65 -1.36 -33.14
C SER A 796 -19.07 -1.38 -31.67
N GLY A 797 -19.19 -2.59 -31.12
CA GLY A 797 -19.27 -2.75 -29.67
C GLY A 797 -17.96 -2.37 -28.98
N TYR A 798 -18.04 -2.19 -27.67
CA TYR A 798 -16.93 -1.90 -26.77
C TYR A 798 -17.17 -2.60 -25.42
N CYS A 799 -16.08 -2.89 -24.70
CA CYS A 799 -16.16 -3.46 -23.36
C CYS A 799 -17.06 -2.64 -22.44
N GLY A 800 -18.02 -3.31 -21.78
CA GLY A 800 -18.99 -2.70 -20.89
C GLY A 800 -20.31 -2.32 -21.59
N ASP A 801 -20.55 -2.80 -22.81
CA ASP A 801 -21.80 -2.59 -23.55
C ASP A 801 -22.83 -3.72 -23.39
N GLY A 802 -22.46 -4.77 -22.66
CA GLY A 802 -23.27 -5.95 -22.37
C GLY A 802 -23.21 -7.06 -23.41
N ILE A 803 -22.34 -6.97 -24.41
CA ILE A 803 -22.23 -7.95 -25.49
C ILE A 803 -20.80 -8.47 -25.57
N ILE A 804 -20.58 -9.74 -25.25
CA ILE A 804 -19.22 -10.32 -25.34
C ILE A 804 -18.73 -10.36 -26.79
N GLN A 805 -17.75 -9.54 -27.11
CA GLN A 805 -17.12 -9.42 -28.41
C GLN A 805 -15.84 -10.24 -28.46
N LYS A 806 -16.00 -11.56 -28.53
CA LYS A 806 -14.87 -12.52 -28.60
C LYS A 806 -13.83 -12.18 -29.68
N GLY A 807 -14.26 -11.58 -30.79
CA GLY A 807 -13.37 -11.14 -31.88
C GLY A 807 -12.47 -9.94 -31.51
N GLN A 808 -12.82 -9.19 -30.45
CA GLN A 808 -12.05 -8.09 -29.86
C GLN A 808 -11.29 -8.51 -28.59
N GLY A 809 -11.35 -9.80 -28.20
CA GLY A 809 -10.64 -10.33 -27.04
C GLY A 809 -11.40 -10.28 -25.72
N GLU A 810 -12.69 -9.95 -25.72
CA GLU A 810 -13.52 -9.97 -24.51
C GLU A 810 -13.83 -11.42 -24.09
N GLU A 811 -13.63 -11.69 -22.80
CA GLU A 811 -13.96 -12.95 -22.14
C GLU A 811 -15.29 -12.86 -21.38
N CYS A 812 -15.61 -11.67 -20.87
CA CYS A 812 -16.82 -11.31 -20.15
C CYS A 812 -17.28 -9.91 -20.58
N ASP A 813 -18.55 -9.57 -20.29
CA ASP A 813 -19.05 -8.20 -20.35
C ASP A 813 -20.29 -8.11 -19.46
N ASP A 814 -20.21 -7.31 -18.40
CA ASP A 814 -21.24 -7.13 -17.39
C ASP A 814 -21.88 -5.74 -17.40
N MET A 815 -21.77 -5.03 -18.53
CA MET A 815 -22.37 -3.71 -18.79
C MET A 815 -21.75 -2.56 -17.97
N ASN A 816 -20.55 -2.74 -17.41
CA ASN A 816 -19.82 -1.66 -16.74
C ASN A 816 -18.31 -1.74 -17.04
N LYS A 817 -17.50 -0.88 -16.40
CA LYS A 817 -16.02 -0.90 -16.44
C LYS A 817 -15.41 -0.79 -15.04
N ILE A 818 -16.03 -1.44 -14.06
CA ILE A 818 -15.67 -1.37 -12.66
C ILE A 818 -14.96 -2.69 -12.32
N ASN A 819 -13.74 -2.62 -11.80
CA ASN A 819 -13.08 -3.84 -11.34
C ASN A 819 -13.71 -4.36 -10.04
N GLY A 820 -13.39 -5.59 -9.66
CA GLY A 820 -13.76 -6.15 -8.37
C GLY A 820 -15.06 -6.96 -8.35
N ASP A 821 -15.76 -7.03 -9.48
CA ASP A 821 -17.09 -7.61 -9.59
C ASP A 821 -17.19 -8.84 -10.49
N GLY A 822 -16.04 -9.32 -11.00
CA GLY A 822 -15.93 -10.54 -11.80
C GLY A 822 -15.56 -10.30 -13.26
N CYS A 823 -15.76 -9.10 -13.78
CA CYS A 823 -15.30 -8.69 -15.10
C CYS A 823 -14.45 -7.42 -14.98
N SER A 824 -13.19 -7.49 -15.39
CA SER A 824 -12.30 -6.33 -15.29
C SER A 824 -12.71 -5.21 -16.25
N LEU A 825 -12.17 -4.00 -16.05
CA LEU A 825 -12.38 -2.84 -16.94
C LEU A 825 -11.93 -3.08 -18.40
N PHE A 826 -11.19 -4.16 -18.65
CA PHE A 826 -10.72 -4.63 -19.97
C PHE A 826 -11.52 -5.83 -20.49
N CYS A 827 -12.64 -6.19 -19.85
CA CYS A 827 -13.50 -7.31 -20.20
C CYS A 827 -12.77 -8.66 -20.19
N GLN A 828 -11.79 -8.80 -19.29
CA GLN A 828 -11.14 -10.07 -18.96
C GLN A 828 -11.76 -10.63 -17.68
N GLN A 829 -11.90 -11.96 -17.62
CA GLN A 829 -12.45 -12.62 -16.45
C GLN A 829 -11.49 -12.49 -15.27
N GLU A 830 -11.97 -12.02 -14.12
CA GLU A 830 -11.12 -11.85 -12.95
C GLU A 830 -10.72 -13.18 -12.30
N VAL A 831 -9.51 -13.22 -11.73
CA VAL A 831 -9.00 -14.42 -11.05
C VAL A 831 -9.92 -14.82 -9.91
N SER A 832 -10.13 -16.13 -9.74
CA SER A 832 -11.05 -16.72 -8.75
C SER A 832 -12.56 -16.47 -8.99
N PHE A 833 -12.93 -15.76 -10.06
CA PHE A 833 -14.33 -15.63 -10.46
C PHE A 833 -14.81 -16.90 -11.14
N ASN A 834 -15.74 -17.61 -10.50
CA ASN A 834 -16.33 -18.85 -11.01
C ASN A 834 -17.85 -18.73 -11.10
N CYS A 835 -18.36 -17.87 -11.98
CA CYS A 835 -19.80 -17.81 -12.22
C CYS A 835 -20.22 -18.82 -13.29
N ILE A 836 -20.84 -19.91 -12.84
CA ILE A 836 -21.52 -20.85 -13.73
C ILE A 836 -22.82 -20.18 -14.19
N ASP A 837 -22.86 -19.75 -15.45
CA ASP A 837 -24.12 -19.35 -16.05
C ASP A 837 -25.00 -20.60 -16.21
N SER A 838 -26.18 -20.58 -15.60
CA SER A 838 -27.16 -21.63 -15.82
C SER A 838 -27.84 -21.37 -17.17
N THR A 839 -27.11 -21.52 -18.27
CA THR A 839 -27.72 -21.72 -19.58
C THR A 839 -28.45 -23.06 -19.54
N TYR A 840 -29.73 -23.04 -19.19
CA TYR A 840 -30.63 -24.11 -19.56
C TYR A 840 -30.58 -24.21 -21.09
N SER A 841 -29.93 -25.26 -21.58
CA SER A 841 -29.97 -25.69 -22.97
C SER A 841 -31.42 -25.88 -23.40
N ALA A 842 -31.96 -24.92 -24.14
CA ALA A 842 -33.10 -25.16 -25.00
C ALA A 842 -32.60 -25.90 -26.24
N ALA A 843 -32.65 -27.24 -26.23
CA ALA A 843 -32.87 -28.16 -27.36
C ALA A 843 -32.28 -29.55 -27.07
N ASP A 844 -33.12 -30.46 -26.58
CA ASP A 844 -33.37 -31.77 -27.21
C ASP A 844 -34.48 -32.49 -26.43
N GLY A 845 -35.64 -32.64 -27.09
CA GLY A 845 -36.88 -33.21 -26.56
C GLY A 845 -38.09 -32.73 -27.33
#